data_AF-A0A7W3VTD5-F1
#
_entry.id   AF-A0A7W3VTD5-F1
#
_cell.length_a   1.000
_cell.length_b   1.000
_cell.length_c   1.000
_cell.angle_alpha   90.00
_cell.angle_beta   90.00
_cell.angle_gamma   90.00
#
_symmetry.space_group_name_H-M   'P 1'
#
loop_
_entity.id
_entity.type
_entity.pdbx_description
1 polymer ?
#
loop_
_entity_poly.entity_id
_entity_poly.type
_entity_poly.pdbx_seq_one_letter_code
_entity_poly.pdbx_strand_id
1 'polypeptide(L)'
;MVLNRLLRAGEGKMVKRLRNIADHINTLEDDVKDLSDAELRAKTDEFRERYGKGESLDELLPEAFAVAREAAHRVLGQRPYDVQLMGGAALHLGQVAEMKTGEGKTLTCVLAAYLNAIPGDGVHVVTTNDYLAKRDAEWMGRIHRFLGLEVGVIVAEQDPQERRKHYNADVTYGTNNEFGFDYLRDNMTWSLDECVQRGHNFAIVDEVDSILIDEARTPLIISGPADQSSRWYVEFARLAPLMQGIDTTTMGTRERVEKANLINSKYHYETDVRKRTVAVTEKGVRFVEDQLGIENLYEAANTPLVGYLNNALKVKELYHKDKDYIVRDGEVMIVDEFTGRILVGRRYNEGMHQAIEAKEGVEIKAENQTLATITLQNYFRLYKKLSGMTGTAETEAAEFHQTYKLGVVPIPTNRPMVRADRADLIYKNEQAKFEAVAEDIAERHEKGQPVLVGTTSVEKSEHLSKLLLKLGVPHEVLNAKYHNKEALIVARAGRKGAVTVATNMAGRGTDIVLGGNPDIIADEVLRERGLDPVENSEEYEAAWPKVLEEIKEEARAEADEVREAGGLYVLGTERHESRRIDNQLRGRSGRQGDPGESRFYLSLGDDLMRRFNAVLVERIMTTMRLPDDVPIEHKMVSKAIKSAQTQVEQLNMETRKNVLKYDEVMNEQRKVIYAERHRVLEGEDLREQIEHMIIDVVKAYVSGATSQGYAEDWDHEQLWTALKTLYPVSLDWDDLIEDGDLDAESLSQALVDDALDAYAKREAEIDELVGEEGSMRRLERQVMLTVLDRKWREHLYEMDYLKEGIGMRALAQRDPLIEYQREGFDMFRAMLDSLKEEAVGFLFNLQVERAEPETVQQPEPSALPGGVTSATAAAAGAFGNQSEDEGKHARPAPPQPPATDSDSVPSALRGKGLGGGVQSGLTMSGPSEGGGVESHSDSANDSDSGAAGGTRRERRAAERAQAKKGKKGPRR
;
A
#
# COMPACT_ATOMS: atom_id res chain seq x y z
N MET A 1 -5.93 19.62 29.01
CA MET A 1 -5.47 21.00 29.39
C MET A 1 -4.11 21.00 30.09
N VAL A 2 -3.94 20.40 31.28
CA VAL A 2 -2.62 20.39 31.94
C VAL A 2 -1.58 19.62 31.12
N LEU A 3 -1.93 18.45 30.57
CA LEU A 3 -1.07 17.68 29.68
C LEU A 3 -0.65 18.47 28.43
N ASN A 4 -1.58 19.14 27.75
CA ASN A 4 -1.26 19.99 26.59
C ASN A 4 -0.33 21.17 26.97
N ARG A 5 -0.41 21.73 28.18
CA ARG A 5 0.56 22.77 28.62
C ARG A 5 1.95 22.20 28.87
N LEU A 6 2.05 20.95 29.34
CA LEU A 6 3.31 20.24 29.54
C LEU A 6 3.97 19.88 28.21
N LEU A 7 3.21 19.41 27.22
CA LEU A 7 3.68 19.21 25.84
C LEU A 7 4.13 20.53 25.18
N ARG A 8 3.30 21.58 25.27
CA ARG A 8 3.59 22.92 24.72
C ARG A 8 4.74 23.67 25.40
N ALA A 9 5.23 23.22 26.55
CA ALA A 9 6.31 23.90 27.26
C ALA A 9 7.65 23.89 26.49
N GLY A 10 7.82 23.00 25.53
CA GLY A 10 9.00 22.92 24.65
C GLY A 10 8.89 23.69 23.33
N GLU A 11 7.69 23.83 22.75
CA GLU A 11 7.47 24.37 21.40
C GLU A 11 8.08 25.76 21.21
N GLY A 12 7.80 26.69 22.13
CA GLY A 12 8.35 28.06 22.06
C GLY A 12 9.88 28.13 22.15
N LYS A 13 10.53 27.14 22.77
CA LYS A 13 12.00 27.01 22.80
C LYS A 13 12.52 26.48 21.46
N MET A 14 11.83 25.50 20.86
CA MET A 14 12.18 24.96 19.55
C MET A 14 12.03 26.02 18.44
N VAL A 15 10.89 26.71 18.38
CA VAL A 15 10.66 27.81 17.42
C VAL A 15 11.72 28.91 17.56
N LYS A 16 12.18 29.22 18.78
CA LYS A 16 13.30 30.15 18.99
C LYS A 16 14.64 29.59 18.49
N ARG A 17 14.93 28.30 18.70
CA ARG A 17 16.14 27.64 18.14
C ARG A 17 16.13 27.70 16.61
N LEU A 18 15.00 27.36 15.98
CA LEU A 18 14.84 27.38 14.52
C LEU A 18 14.99 28.80 13.96
N ARG A 19 14.46 29.82 14.64
CA ARG A 19 14.67 31.21 14.24
C ARG A 19 16.15 31.60 14.27
N ASN A 20 16.87 31.28 15.36
CA ASN A 20 18.31 31.54 15.44
C ASN A 20 19.10 30.84 14.30
N ILE A 21 18.68 29.66 13.86
CA ILE A 21 19.28 28.95 12.72
C ILE A 21 19.00 29.70 11.41
N ALA A 22 17.75 30.11 11.17
CA ALA A 22 17.38 30.91 10.00
C ALA A 22 18.11 32.27 9.97
N ASP A 23 18.22 32.94 11.12
CA ASP A 23 18.98 34.19 11.29
C ASP A 23 20.48 33.98 10.95
N HIS A 24 21.06 32.83 11.28
CA HIS A 24 22.45 32.50 10.93
C HIS A 24 22.61 32.17 9.44
N ILE A 25 21.70 31.40 8.83
CA ILE A 25 21.70 31.16 7.38
C ILE A 25 21.61 32.49 6.61
N ASN A 26 20.79 33.43 7.09
CA ASN A 26 20.69 34.78 6.53
C ASN A 26 22.04 35.55 6.57
N THR A 27 22.95 35.25 7.51
CA THR A 27 24.29 35.89 7.54
C THR A 27 25.28 35.33 6.52
N LEU A 28 24.98 34.19 5.89
CA LEU A 28 25.82 33.52 4.88
C LEU A 28 25.36 33.81 3.44
N GLU A 29 24.32 34.61 3.26
CA GLU A 29 23.73 34.88 1.93
C GLU A 29 24.68 35.62 1.00
N ASP A 30 25.41 36.62 1.51
CA ASP A 30 26.37 37.37 0.70
C ASP A 30 27.56 36.49 0.25
N ASP A 31 27.97 35.51 1.07
CA ASP A 31 29.08 34.58 0.77
C ASP A 31 28.74 33.60 -0.38
N VAL A 32 27.48 33.19 -0.52
CA VAL A 32 27.04 32.25 -1.59
C VAL A 32 26.58 32.97 -2.86
N LYS A 33 26.10 34.20 -2.74
CA LYS A 33 25.54 34.99 -3.84
C LYS A 33 26.57 35.41 -4.88
N ASP A 34 27.79 35.71 -4.45
CA ASP A 34 28.88 36.11 -5.35
C ASP A 34 29.54 34.89 -6.07
N LEU A 35 29.18 33.65 -5.71
CA LEU A 35 29.67 32.44 -6.38
C LEU A 35 29.08 32.28 -7.78
N SER A 36 29.87 31.81 -8.74
CA SER A 36 29.35 31.32 -10.02
C SER A 36 28.55 30.02 -9.86
N ASP A 37 27.73 29.66 -10.85
CA ASP A 37 26.94 28.43 -10.81
C ASP A 37 27.79 27.17 -10.68
N ALA A 38 29.00 27.18 -11.26
CA ALA A 38 29.97 26.09 -11.14
C ALA A 38 30.55 25.98 -9.71
N GLU A 39 30.85 27.11 -9.07
CA GLU A 39 31.33 27.15 -7.68
C GLU A 39 30.21 26.77 -6.69
N LEU A 40 28.98 27.21 -6.95
CA LEU A 40 27.81 26.88 -6.14
C LEU A 40 27.46 25.39 -6.23
N ARG A 41 27.63 24.77 -7.40
CA ARG A 41 27.55 23.30 -7.57
C ARG A 41 28.70 22.56 -6.90
N ALA A 42 29.93 23.07 -6.99
CA ALA A 42 31.10 22.44 -6.37
C ALA A 42 31.03 22.37 -4.83
N LYS A 43 30.18 23.18 -4.20
CA LYS A 43 29.89 23.08 -2.76
C LYS A 43 29.34 21.71 -2.35
N THR A 44 28.61 21.00 -3.21
CA THR A 44 28.13 19.64 -2.92
C THR A 44 29.29 18.67 -2.68
N ASP A 45 30.33 18.73 -3.51
CA ASP A 45 31.53 17.89 -3.37
C ASP A 45 32.37 18.31 -2.16
N GLU A 46 32.48 19.61 -1.87
CA GLU A 46 33.11 20.12 -0.65
C GLU A 46 32.43 19.58 0.62
N PHE A 47 31.09 19.62 0.68
CA PHE A 47 30.34 19.09 1.80
C PHE A 47 30.44 17.57 1.93
N ARG A 48 30.47 16.83 0.81
CA ARG A 48 30.75 15.38 0.79
C ARG A 48 32.13 15.07 1.38
N GLU A 49 33.16 15.81 0.99
CA GLU A 49 34.52 15.63 1.52
C GLU A 49 34.62 15.99 3.01
N ARG A 50 33.95 17.07 3.45
CA ARG A 50 33.86 17.50 4.85
C ARG A 50 33.15 16.47 5.73
N TYR A 51 32.01 15.96 5.29
CA TYR A 51 31.28 14.88 5.96
C TYR A 51 32.15 13.61 6.08
N GLY A 52 32.84 13.22 4.99
CA GLY A 52 33.78 12.10 5.00
C GLY A 52 34.99 12.26 5.94
N LYS A 53 35.33 13.51 6.33
CA LYS A 53 36.34 13.83 7.35
C LYS A 53 35.78 13.83 8.80
N GLY A 54 34.48 13.61 8.97
CA GLY A 54 33.81 13.49 10.27
C GLY A 54 33.04 14.73 10.73
N GLU A 55 32.86 15.76 9.89
CA GLU A 55 31.97 16.88 10.18
C GLU A 55 30.50 16.45 10.11
N SER A 56 29.67 16.88 11.07
CA SER A 56 28.28 16.44 11.16
C SER A 56 27.33 17.23 10.24
N LEU A 57 26.21 16.63 9.86
CA LEU A 57 25.17 17.34 9.08
C LEU A 57 24.57 18.54 9.86
N ASP A 58 24.53 18.48 11.20
CA ASP A 58 24.11 19.59 12.06
C ASP A 58 25.06 20.80 11.94
N GLU A 59 26.36 20.56 11.71
CA GLU A 59 27.39 21.60 11.52
C GLU A 59 27.36 22.16 10.09
N LEU A 60 27.19 21.29 9.08
CA LEU A 60 27.06 21.68 7.67
C LEU A 60 25.74 22.43 7.36
N LEU A 61 24.72 22.31 8.22
CA LEU A 61 23.36 22.80 7.96
C LEU A 61 23.30 24.27 7.51
N PRO A 62 23.97 25.25 8.16
CA PRO A 62 23.83 26.66 7.79
C PRO A 62 24.36 26.96 6.39
N GLU A 63 25.53 26.42 6.03
CA GLU A 63 26.16 26.59 4.72
C GLU A 63 25.37 25.86 3.63
N ALA A 64 24.99 24.60 3.88
CA ALA A 64 24.20 23.80 2.94
C ALA A 64 22.83 24.43 2.65
N PHE A 65 22.17 25.03 3.66
CA PHE A 65 20.91 25.74 3.49
C PHE A 65 21.09 27.06 2.73
N ALA A 66 22.19 27.79 2.94
CA ALA A 66 22.50 28.99 2.16
C ALA A 66 22.69 28.65 0.67
N VAL A 67 23.47 27.60 0.37
CA VAL A 67 23.69 27.08 -0.99
C VAL A 67 22.37 26.65 -1.65
N ALA A 68 21.56 25.83 -0.96
CA ALA A 68 20.27 25.37 -1.49
C ALA A 68 19.25 26.52 -1.69
N ARG A 69 19.29 27.56 -0.84
CA ARG A 69 18.46 28.75 -0.98
C ARG A 69 18.83 29.57 -2.20
N GLU A 70 20.12 29.78 -2.45
CA GLU A 70 20.61 30.54 -3.59
C GLU A 70 20.35 29.78 -4.90
N ALA A 71 20.55 28.45 -4.93
CA ALA A 71 20.18 27.61 -6.06
C ALA A 71 18.67 27.69 -6.39
N ALA A 72 17.80 27.66 -5.36
CA ALA A 72 16.35 27.89 -5.55
C ALA A 72 16.04 29.27 -6.14
N HIS A 73 16.77 30.31 -5.70
CA HIS A 73 16.60 31.66 -6.22
C HIS A 73 17.01 31.75 -7.71
N ARG A 74 18.15 31.17 -8.09
CA ARG A 74 18.64 31.16 -9.48
C ARG A 74 17.76 30.35 -10.43
N VAL A 75 17.39 29.14 -10.04
CA VAL A 75 16.69 28.17 -10.91
C VAL A 75 15.18 28.47 -11.03
N LEU A 76 14.50 28.74 -9.91
CA LEU A 76 13.05 28.96 -9.90
C LEU A 76 12.66 30.45 -9.87
N GLY A 77 13.60 31.37 -9.62
CA GLY A 77 13.29 32.76 -9.31
C GLY A 77 12.65 32.93 -7.92
N GLN A 78 12.69 31.90 -7.06
CA GLN A 78 12.03 31.87 -5.76
C GLN A 78 13.07 31.74 -4.64
N ARG A 79 13.24 32.79 -3.82
CA ARG A 79 14.15 32.78 -2.66
C ARG A 79 13.39 32.29 -1.41
N PRO A 80 13.71 31.12 -0.82
CA PRO A 80 13.06 30.64 0.40
C PRO A 80 13.01 31.67 1.53
N TYR A 81 11.82 31.86 2.09
CA TYR A 81 11.57 32.74 3.25
C TYR A 81 12.20 32.20 4.53
N ASP A 82 12.40 33.06 5.53
CA ASP A 82 12.98 32.66 6.82
C ASP A 82 12.13 31.58 7.53
N VAL A 83 10.80 31.61 7.35
CA VAL A 83 9.91 30.56 7.86
C VAL A 83 10.07 29.22 7.14
N GLN A 84 10.52 29.22 5.88
CA GLN A 84 10.88 28.01 5.14
C GLN A 84 12.23 27.48 5.59
N LEU A 85 13.21 28.35 5.89
CA LEU A 85 14.46 27.93 6.54
C LEU A 85 14.19 27.27 7.91
N MET A 86 13.30 27.87 8.71
CA MET A 86 12.84 27.28 9.99
C MET A 86 12.16 25.93 9.79
N GLY A 87 11.31 25.79 8.76
CA GLY A 87 10.65 24.52 8.42
C GLY A 87 11.63 23.44 7.99
N GLY A 88 12.57 23.76 7.09
CA GLY A 88 13.60 22.82 6.62
C GLY A 88 14.51 22.34 7.76
N ALA A 89 14.88 23.24 8.68
CA ALA A 89 15.65 22.86 9.86
C ALA A 89 14.84 21.97 10.82
N ALA A 90 13.52 22.17 10.93
CA ALA A 90 12.64 21.27 11.69
C ALA A 90 12.55 19.87 11.07
N LEU A 91 12.44 19.78 9.73
CA LEU A 91 12.47 18.52 8.99
C LEU A 91 13.80 17.77 9.21
N HIS A 92 14.93 18.47 9.05
CA HIS A 92 16.25 17.87 9.28
C HIS A 92 16.42 17.32 10.71
N LEU A 93 15.84 18.01 11.71
CA LEU A 93 15.82 17.59 13.13
C LEU A 93 14.77 16.49 13.44
N GLY A 94 14.22 15.81 12.43
CA GLY A 94 13.28 14.70 12.61
C GLY A 94 11.95 15.11 13.25
N GLN A 95 11.44 16.31 12.91
CA GLN A 95 10.17 16.83 13.41
C GLN A 95 9.13 16.90 12.28
N VAL A 96 7.87 17.05 12.69
CA VAL A 96 6.78 17.49 11.81
C VAL A 96 6.74 19.02 11.80
N ALA A 97 7.02 19.62 10.65
CA ALA A 97 6.88 21.05 10.42
C ALA A 97 5.42 21.39 10.07
N GLU A 98 4.67 21.97 11.00
CA GLU A 98 3.34 22.47 10.66
C GLU A 98 3.45 23.84 9.98
N MET A 99 3.25 23.86 8.67
CA MET A 99 3.32 25.03 7.80
C MET A 99 2.01 25.16 7.02
N LYS A 100 1.35 26.32 7.13
CA LYS A 100 0.03 26.53 6.50
C LYS A 100 0.10 26.44 4.97
N THR A 101 -1.01 26.09 4.34
CA THR A 101 -1.10 25.95 2.88
C THR A 101 -0.71 27.27 2.20
N GLY A 102 0.16 27.22 1.19
CA GLY A 102 0.73 28.41 0.56
C GLY A 102 1.95 29.03 1.26
N GLU A 103 2.49 28.43 2.32
CA GLU A 103 3.82 28.78 2.88
C GLU A 103 4.99 28.10 2.14
N GLY A 104 4.72 27.41 1.02
CA GLY A 104 5.76 26.81 0.16
C GLY A 104 6.38 25.52 0.70
N LYS A 105 5.57 24.58 1.21
CA LYS A 105 6.00 23.27 1.77
C LYS A 105 6.97 22.52 0.84
N THR A 106 6.61 22.37 -0.43
CA THR A 106 7.40 21.67 -1.44
C THR A 106 8.81 22.25 -1.59
N LEU A 107 8.95 23.59 -1.62
CA LEU A 107 10.26 24.26 -1.66
C LEU A 107 11.01 24.17 -0.32
N THR A 108 10.31 24.16 0.81
CA THR A 108 10.92 23.93 2.14
C THR A 108 11.58 22.55 2.24
N CYS A 109 11.00 21.53 1.59
CA CYS A 109 11.52 20.16 1.56
C CYS A 109 12.94 20.10 0.99
N VAL A 110 13.21 20.83 -0.10
CA VAL A 110 14.49 20.87 -0.82
C VAL A 110 15.68 21.11 0.10
N LEU A 111 15.55 22.03 1.07
CA LEU A 111 16.60 22.36 2.03
C LEU A 111 17.01 21.15 2.87
N ALA A 112 16.01 20.44 3.41
CA ALA A 112 16.24 19.25 4.23
C ALA A 112 16.65 18.04 3.39
N ALA A 113 16.09 17.88 2.19
CA ALA A 113 16.47 16.81 1.27
C ALA A 113 17.93 16.94 0.82
N TYR A 114 18.34 18.13 0.36
CA TYR A 114 19.72 18.42 -0.05
C TYR A 114 20.74 18.11 1.06
N LEU A 115 20.54 18.64 2.26
CA LEU A 115 21.46 18.41 3.39
C LEU A 115 21.59 16.92 3.76
N ASN A 116 20.50 16.16 3.73
CA ASN A 116 20.52 14.73 4.09
C ASN A 116 20.89 13.81 2.92
N ALA A 117 20.99 14.34 1.69
CA ALA A 117 21.49 13.64 0.52
C ALA A 117 23.03 13.70 0.41
N ILE A 118 23.69 14.64 1.09
CA ILE A 118 25.16 14.78 1.10
C ILE A 118 25.87 13.44 1.38
N PRO A 119 25.49 12.61 2.36
CA PRO A 119 26.13 11.31 2.61
C PRO A 119 26.04 10.28 1.46
N GLY A 120 25.11 10.45 0.50
CA GLY A 120 24.86 9.47 -0.57
C GLY A 120 23.96 8.29 -0.18
N ASP A 121 23.57 8.16 1.10
CA ASP A 121 22.69 7.10 1.63
C ASP A 121 21.23 7.13 1.11
N GLY A 122 20.85 8.15 0.34
CA GLY A 122 19.49 8.34 -0.19
C GLY A 122 18.53 9.04 0.77
N VAL A 123 17.58 9.78 0.18
CA VAL A 123 16.46 10.44 0.87
C VAL A 123 15.15 10.12 0.14
N HIS A 124 14.14 9.64 0.86
CA HIS A 124 12.81 9.37 0.30
C HIS A 124 11.85 10.53 0.62
N VAL A 125 11.26 11.14 -0.41
CA VAL A 125 10.23 12.17 -0.29
C VAL A 125 8.88 11.56 -0.67
N VAL A 126 8.00 11.44 0.32
CA VAL A 126 6.72 10.72 0.15
C VAL A 126 5.59 11.72 -0.04
N THR A 127 4.80 11.51 -1.09
CA THR A 127 3.60 12.29 -1.43
C THR A 127 2.36 11.38 -1.46
N THR A 128 1.15 11.94 -1.57
CA THR A 128 -0.10 11.15 -1.52
C THR A 128 -0.51 10.49 -2.83
N ASN A 129 0.11 10.86 -3.96
CA ASN A 129 -0.15 10.22 -5.26
C ASN A 129 1.01 10.44 -6.24
N ASP A 130 1.08 9.59 -7.25
CA ASP A 130 2.11 9.56 -8.29
C ASP A 130 2.21 10.86 -9.09
N TYR A 131 1.10 11.57 -9.29
CA TYR A 131 1.11 12.87 -9.97
C TYR A 131 1.90 13.91 -9.16
N LEU A 132 1.72 13.96 -7.85
CA LEU A 132 2.49 14.85 -6.97
C LEU A 132 3.95 14.40 -6.87
N ALA A 133 4.21 13.09 -6.76
CA ALA A 133 5.58 12.55 -6.75
C ALA A 133 6.34 12.97 -8.01
N LYS A 134 5.76 12.73 -9.19
CA LYS A 134 6.34 13.08 -10.50
C LYS A 134 6.51 14.58 -10.67
N ARG A 135 5.47 15.37 -10.39
CA ARG A 135 5.52 16.84 -10.49
C ARG A 135 6.62 17.41 -9.60
N ASP A 136 6.72 16.97 -8.34
CA ASP A 136 7.66 17.54 -7.39
C ASP A 136 9.11 17.06 -7.65
N ALA A 137 9.30 15.83 -8.11
CA ALA A 137 10.58 15.34 -8.62
C ALA A 137 11.07 16.15 -9.83
N GLU A 138 10.19 16.41 -10.80
CA GLU A 138 10.52 17.20 -11.99
C GLU A 138 10.79 18.67 -11.65
N TRP A 139 9.94 19.28 -10.80
CA TRP A 139 9.99 20.71 -10.47
C TRP A 139 11.08 21.07 -9.46
N MET A 140 11.09 20.44 -8.28
CA MET A 140 12.13 20.69 -7.27
C MET A 140 13.46 20.03 -7.63
N GLY A 141 13.42 18.92 -8.37
CA GLY A 141 14.62 18.25 -8.86
C GLY A 141 15.46 19.12 -9.80
N ARG A 142 14.93 20.22 -10.37
CA ARG A 142 15.74 21.23 -11.07
C ARG A 142 16.81 21.83 -10.14
N ILE A 143 16.46 22.12 -8.88
CA ILE A 143 17.40 22.65 -7.86
C ILE A 143 18.43 21.59 -7.47
N HIS A 144 17.97 20.35 -7.21
CA HIS A 144 18.85 19.25 -6.84
C HIS A 144 19.85 18.90 -7.96
N ARG A 145 19.39 18.81 -9.22
CA ARG A 145 20.23 18.56 -10.40
C ARG A 145 21.21 19.71 -10.69
N PHE A 146 20.79 20.97 -10.49
CA PHE A 146 21.68 22.13 -10.55
C PHE A 146 22.84 22.03 -9.54
N LEU A 147 22.54 21.58 -8.32
CA LEU A 147 23.54 21.30 -7.28
C LEU A 147 24.28 19.96 -7.47
N GLY A 148 24.04 19.23 -8.57
CA GLY A 148 24.76 18.01 -8.92
C GLY A 148 24.29 16.73 -8.20
N LEU A 149 23.10 16.75 -7.58
CA LEU A 149 22.46 15.54 -7.06
C LEU A 149 21.58 14.86 -8.12
N GLU A 150 21.47 13.53 -8.04
CA GLU A 150 20.51 12.78 -8.85
C GLU A 150 19.13 12.71 -8.19
N VAL A 151 18.07 12.73 -9.00
CA VAL A 151 16.68 12.66 -8.53
C VAL A 151 15.93 11.53 -9.24
N GLY A 152 15.39 10.60 -8.46
CA GLY A 152 14.54 9.51 -8.92
C GLY A 152 13.07 9.75 -8.59
N VAL A 153 12.19 9.05 -9.30
CA VAL A 153 10.75 8.99 -8.99
C VAL A 153 10.25 7.56 -9.14
N ILE A 154 9.53 7.08 -8.14
CA ILE A 154 8.81 5.80 -8.16
C ILE A 154 7.34 6.09 -8.40
N VAL A 155 6.78 5.46 -9.44
CA VAL A 155 5.35 5.46 -9.79
C VAL A 155 4.88 4.05 -10.11
N ALA A 156 3.56 3.84 -10.13
CA ALA A 156 2.97 2.58 -10.54
C ALA A 156 3.41 2.17 -11.97
N GLU A 157 3.34 0.87 -12.27
CA GLU A 157 3.64 0.27 -13.58
C GLU A 157 5.12 0.34 -14.05
N GLN A 158 6.05 0.87 -13.24
CA GLN A 158 7.50 0.79 -13.53
C GLN A 158 8.10 -0.61 -13.28
N ASP A 159 9.00 -1.02 -14.18
CA ASP A 159 9.80 -2.24 -14.10
C ASP A 159 10.82 -2.22 -12.93
N PRO A 160 11.14 -3.36 -12.28
CA PRO A 160 12.13 -3.41 -11.20
C PRO A 160 13.50 -2.78 -11.53
N GLN A 161 13.99 -2.89 -12.77
CA GLN A 161 15.27 -2.28 -13.17
C GLN A 161 15.20 -0.74 -13.16
N GLU A 162 14.07 -0.19 -13.60
CA GLU A 162 13.81 1.26 -13.57
C GLU A 162 13.67 1.76 -12.12
N ARG A 163 12.94 1.02 -11.28
CA ARG A 163 12.81 1.30 -9.84
C ARG A 163 14.17 1.33 -9.15
N ARG A 164 15.02 0.32 -9.36
CA ARG A 164 16.37 0.26 -8.77
C ARG A 164 17.22 1.46 -9.18
N LYS A 165 17.17 1.87 -10.45
CA LYS A 165 17.84 3.09 -10.92
C LYS A 165 17.34 4.32 -10.17
N HIS A 166 16.04 4.44 -9.94
CA HIS A 166 15.47 5.57 -9.19
C HIS A 166 15.81 5.55 -7.70
N TYR A 167 15.75 4.40 -7.02
CA TYR A 167 16.19 4.28 -5.62
C TYR A 167 17.67 4.60 -5.44
N ASN A 168 18.52 4.30 -6.42
CA ASN A 168 19.95 4.64 -6.40
C ASN A 168 20.24 6.14 -6.48
N ALA A 169 19.27 6.98 -6.87
CA ALA A 169 19.43 8.43 -6.88
C ALA A 169 19.55 9.03 -5.46
N ASP A 170 20.22 10.18 -5.34
CA ASP A 170 20.42 10.90 -4.08
C ASP A 170 19.10 11.25 -3.36
N VAL A 171 18.08 11.64 -4.14
CA VAL A 171 16.71 11.90 -3.65
C VAL A 171 15.71 11.13 -4.49
N THR A 172 14.85 10.33 -3.86
CA THR A 172 13.79 9.55 -4.53
C THR A 172 12.42 10.06 -4.09
N TYR A 173 11.57 10.46 -5.04
CA TYR A 173 10.17 10.78 -4.79
C TYR A 173 9.28 9.55 -5.02
N GLY A 174 8.16 9.46 -4.32
CA GLY A 174 7.19 8.37 -4.53
C GLY A 174 5.99 8.47 -3.60
N THR A 175 5.15 7.44 -3.59
CA THR A 175 4.01 7.32 -2.66
C THR A 175 4.29 6.31 -1.57
N ASN A 176 3.55 6.40 -0.46
CA ASN A 176 3.58 5.43 0.63
C ASN A 176 3.27 4.00 0.16
N ASN A 177 2.36 3.85 -0.81
CA ASN A 177 2.00 2.57 -1.40
C ASN A 177 3.17 2.00 -2.20
N GLU A 178 3.74 2.75 -3.13
CA GLU A 178 4.88 2.26 -3.95
C GLU A 178 6.09 1.91 -3.08
N PHE A 179 6.50 2.81 -2.18
CA PHE A 179 7.61 2.59 -1.26
C PHE A 179 7.39 1.37 -0.35
N GLY A 180 6.16 1.17 0.14
CA GLY A 180 5.84 0.05 1.01
C GLY A 180 5.66 -1.28 0.27
N PHE A 181 5.14 -1.28 -0.96
CA PHE A 181 5.05 -2.48 -1.79
C PHE A 181 6.40 -2.91 -2.34
N ASP A 182 7.30 -1.98 -2.69
CA ASP A 182 8.69 -2.32 -3.03
C ASP A 182 9.40 -2.97 -1.84
N TYR A 183 9.20 -2.47 -0.62
CA TYR A 183 9.71 -3.14 0.59
C TYR A 183 9.13 -4.56 0.75
N LEU A 184 7.83 -4.76 0.52
CA LEU A 184 7.23 -6.10 0.59
C LEU A 184 7.74 -7.02 -0.52
N ARG A 185 7.96 -6.51 -1.75
CA ARG A 185 8.54 -7.24 -2.88
C ARG A 185 9.98 -7.66 -2.61
N ASP A 186 10.83 -6.75 -2.14
CA ASP A 186 12.23 -7.02 -1.81
C ASP A 186 12.38 -8.12 -0.75
N ASN A 187 11.43 -8.24 0.18
CA ASN A 187 11.43 -9.34 1.17
C ASN A 187 10.81 -10.66 0.66
N MET A 188 10.50 -10.75 -0.65
CA MET A 188 10.05 -11.96 -1.35
C MET A 188 10.95 -12.34 -2.56
N THR A 189 11.98 -11.54 -2.87
CA THR A 189 12.92 -11.81 -3.98
C THR A 189 13.77 -13.06 -3.73
N TRP A 190 14.23 -13.70 -4.80
CA TRP A 190 15.05 -14.92 -4.73
C TRP A 190 16.55 -14.63 -4.89
N SER A 191 16.91 -13.39 -5.25
CA SER A 191 18.28 -12.91 -5.35
C SER A 191 18.38 -11.44 -4.90
N LEU A 192 19.55 -11.01 -4.43
CA LEU A 192 19.79 -9.58 -4.14
C LEU A 192 19.72 -8.71 -5.41
N ASP A 193 20.03 -9.29 -6.58
CA ASP A 193 19.97 -8.64 -7.88
C ASP A 193 18.52 -8.41 -8.39
N GLU A 194 17.51 -8.91 -7.67
CA GLU A 194 16.09 -8.57 -7.87
C GLU A 194 15.64 -7.40 -6.98
N CYS A 195 16.24 -7.19 -5.81
CA CYS A 195 15.86 -6.12 -4.88
C CYS A 195 15.96 -4.73 -5.53
N VAL A 196 15.03 -3.82 -5.22
CA VAL A 196 15.00 -2.47 -5.80
C VAL A 196 15.40 -1.39 -4.81
N GLN A 197 15.15 -1.57 -3.51
CA GLN A 197 15.49 -0.60 -2.47
C GLN A 197 16.93 -0.78 -1.96
N ARG A 198 17.48 0.28 -1.39
CA ARG A 198 18.82 0.32 -0.76
C ARG A 198 18.79 0.71 0.73
N GLY A 199 17.71 0.32 1.41
CA GLY A 199 17.50 0.59 2.83
C GLY A 199 16.70 1.86 3.14
N HIS A 200 16.57 2.17 4.43
CA HIS A 200 15.64 3.16 4.96
C HIS A 200 16.39 4.26 5.74
N ASN A 201 17.00 5.20 5.03
CA ASN A 201 17.85 6.22 5.64
C ASN A 201 17.05 7.40 6.21
N PHE A 202 16.52 8.28 5.35
CA PHE A 202 15.72 9.44 5.74
C PHE A 202 14.45 9.55 4.93
N ALA A 203 13.30 9.68 5.60
CA ALA A 203 12.01 9.97 4.98
C ALA A 203 11.50 11.37 5.33
N ILE A 204 11.02 12.10 4.32
CA ILE A 204 10.24 13.33 4.46
C ILE A 204 8.84 13.05 3.92
N VAL A 205 7.83 13.02 4.79
CA VAL A 205 6.43 12.77 4.39
C VAL A 205 5.69 14.10 4.19
N ASP A 206 5.29 14.43 2.95
CA ASP A 206 4.33 15.52 2.72
C ASP A 206 2.91 15.08 3.07
N GLU A 207 2.11 16.05 3.52
CA GLU A 207 0.77 15.84 4.09
C GLU A 207 0.76 14.67 5.09
N VAL A 208 1.75 14.69 6.01
CA VAL A 208 2.03 13.62 6.99
C VAL A 208 0.81 13.23 7.85
N ASP A 209 -0.16 14.13 8.02
CA ASP A 209 -1.41 13.88 8.72
C ASP A 209 -2.44 13.10 7.89
N SER A 210 -2.29 12.99 6.58
CA SER A 210 -3.07 12.05 5.77
C SER A 210 -2.38 10.70 5.70
N ILE A 211 -1.09 10.65 5.32
CA ILE A 211 -0.37 9.37 5.17
C ILE A 211 -0.25 8.61 6.51
N LEU A 212 0.23 9.26 7.57
CA LEU A 212 0.50 8.57 8.85
C LEU A 212 -0.71 8.47 9.80
N ILE A 213 -1.85 9.10 9.47
CA ILE A 213 -3.04 9.15 10.34
C ILE A 213 -4.37 8.86 9.59
N ASP A 214 -4.63 9.32 8.37
CA ASP A 214 -5.89 8.98 7.66
C ASP A 214 -5.80 7.64 6.92
N GLU A 215 -4.67 7.40 6.24
CA GLU A 215 -4.39 6.22 5.41
C GLU A 215 -3.85 5.05 6.24
N ALA A 216 -3.16 5.34 7.35
CA ALA A 216 -2.69 4.37 8.35
C ALA A 216 -3.81 3.59 9.10
N ARG A 217 -5.05 3.63 8.59
CA ARG A 217 -6.15 2.73 8.95
C ARG A 217 -6.05 1.37 8.23
N THR A 218 -5.39 1.32 7.07
CA THR A 218 -5.30 0.15 6.19
C THR A 218 -3.84 -0.32 6.11
N PRO A 219 -3.53 -1.61 6.35
CA PRO A 219 -2.20 -2.15 6.08
C PRO A 219 -1.97 -2.31 4.57
N LEU A 220 -0.70 -2.37 4.16
CA LEU A 220 -0.31 -2.87 2.85
C LEU A 220 -0.29 -4.40 2.91
N ILE A 221 -0.89 -5.06 1.93
CA ILE A 221 -0.97 -6.51 1.83
C ILE A 221 -0.70 -6.91 0.37
N ILE A 222 0.26 -7.82 0.17
CA ILE A 222 0.40 -8.59 -1.06
C ILE A 222 -0.22 -9.97 -0.80
N SER A 223 -1.21 -10.33 -1.60
CA SER A 223 -1.84 -11.64 -1.61
C SER A 223 -1.55 -12.36 -2.92
N GLY A 224 -1.59 -13.69 -2.90
CA GLY A 224 -1.48 -14.51 -4.10
C GLY A 224 -2.24 -15.83 -3.95
N PRO A 225 -2.36 -16.61 -5.02
CA PRO A 225 -3.12 -17.86 -5.01
C PRO A 225 -2.53 -18.85 -4.00
N ALA A 226 -3.40 -19.43 -3.18
CA ALA A 226 -3.08 -20.47 -2.21
C ALA A 226 -3.12 -21.85 -2.87
N ASP A 227 -2.09 -22.67 -2.65
CA ASP A 227 -2.00 -24.08 -3.09
C ASP A 227 -2.86 -25.03 -2.22
N GLN A 228 -4.12 -24.64 -1.98
CA GLN A 228 -5.01 -25.36 -1.07
C GLN A 228 -5.91 -26.38 -1.77
N SER A 229 -6.17 -27.48 -1.07
CA SER A 229 -7.17 -28.44 -1.52
C SER A 229 -8.58 -27.84 -1.37
N SER A 230 -9.22 -27.52 -2.50
CA SER A 230 -10.64 -27.16 -2.61
C SER A 230 -11.60 -28.17 -1.97
N ARG A 231 -11.11 -29.38 -1.66
CA ARG A 231 -11.77 -30.44 -0.89
C ARG A 231 -12.47 -29.93 0.38
N TRP A 232 -11.83 -29.08 1.20
CA TRP A 232 -12.42 -28.67 2.48
C TRP A 232 -13.68 -27.84 2.30
N TYR A 233 -13.67 -26.91 1.34
CA TYR A 233 -14.86 -26.16 0.96
C TYR A 233 -16.01 -27.08 0.51
N VAL A 234 -15.72 -28.12 -0.28
CA VAL A 234 -16.72 -29.13 -0.70
C VAL A 234 -17.26 -29.94 0.48
N GLU A 235 -16.39 -30.38 1.39
CA GLU A 235 -16.81 -31.14 2.58
C GLU A 235 -17.66 -30.29 3.54
N PHE A 236 -17.28 -29.04 3.83
CA PHE A 236 -18.09 -28.17 4.67
C PHE A 236 -19.39 -27.72 4.00
N ALA A 237 -19.43 -27.57 2.67
CA ALA A 237 -20.67 -27.39 1.92
C ALA A 237 -21.59 -28.63 1.98
N ARG A 238 -21.02 -29.85 2.12
CA ARG A 238 -21.76 -31.11 2.37
C ARG A 238 -22.26 -31.20 3.82
N LEU A 239 -21.48 -30.75 4.80
CA LEU A 239 -21.82 -30.82 6.24
C LEU A 239 -22.82 -29.75 6.69
N ALA A 240 -22.68 -28.51 6.24
CA ALA A 240 -23.52 -27.39 6.69
C ALA A 240 -25.03 -27.63 6.52
N PRO A 241 -25.56 -28.25 5.44
CA PRO A 241 -26.97 -28.62 5.33
C PRO A 241 -27.47 -29.61 6.39
N LEU A 242 -26.61 -30.50 6.89
CA LEU A 242 -26.95 -31.51 7.90
C LEU A 242 -27.10 -30.90 9.31
N MET A 243 -26.40 -29.79 9.56
CA MET A 243 -26.45 -29.07 10.83
C MET A 243 -27.75 -28.26 10.97
N GLN A 244 -28.34 -28.27 12.17
CA GLN A 244 -29.56 -27.52 12.51
C GLN A 244 -29.25 -26.24 13.28
N GLY A 245 -29.64 -25.09 12.75
CA GLY A 245 -29.46 -23.76 13.38
C GLY A 245 -30.67 -23.24 14.16
N ILE A 246 -30.48 -22.11 14.85
CA ILE A 246 -31.54 -21.29 15.44
C ILE A 246 -31.25 -19.78 15.24
N ASP A 247 -32.24 -19.02 14.78
CA ASP A 247 -32.20 -17.56 14.74
C ASP A 247 -32.43 -16.97 16.14
N THR A 248 -31.48 -16.13 16.58
CA THR A 248 -31.46 -15.47 17.89
C THR A 248 -31.57 -13.94 17.79
N THR A 249 -31.81 -13.40 16.59
CA THR A 249 -31.81 -11.94 16.26
C THR A 249 -32.79 -11.11 17.10
N THR A 250 -33.92 -11.70 17.49
CA THR A 250 -34.97 -11.05 18.28
C THR A 250 -34.92 -11.36 19.78
N MET A 251 -34.02 -12.26 20.21
CA MET A 251 -33.89 -12.66 21.61
C MET A 251 -33.12 -11.62 22.41
N GLY A 252 -33.73 -11.10 23.48
CA GLY A 252 -33.04 -10.23 24.43
C GLY A 252 -31.97 -10.97 25.23
N THR A 253 -30.93 -10.27 25.70
CA THR A 253 -29.78 -10.85 26.44
C THR A 253 -30.21 -11.76 27.59
N ARG A 254 -31.27 -11.40 28.31
CA ARG A 254 -31.81 -12.16 29.45
C ARG A 254 -32.45 -13.48 29.01
N GLU A 255 -33.20 -13.46 27.92
CA GLU A 255 -33.84 -14.65 27.34
C GLU A 255 -32.80 -15.61 26.72
N ARG A 256 -31.75 -15.08 26.08
CA ARG A 256 -30.64 -15.90 25.56
C ARG A 256 -29.93 -16.66 26.69
N VAL A 257 -29.68 -16.01 27.84
CA VAL A 257 -29.09 -16.66 29.03
C VAL A 257 -30.03 -17.72 29.62
N GLU A 258 -31.32 -17.43 29.76
CA GLU A 258 -32.32 -18.39 30.27
C GLU A 258 -32.46 -19.64 29.37
N LYS A 259 -32.26 -19.49 28.06
CA LYS A 259 -32.39 -20.58 27.07
C LYS A 259 -31.06 -21.19 26.63
N ALA A 260 -29.91 -20.73 27.12
CA ALA A 260 -28.58 -21.17 26.67
C ALA A 260 -28.41 -22.71 26.68
N ASN A 261 -28.80 -23.38 27.77
CA ASN A 261 -28.74 -24.84 27.89
C ASN A 261 -29.64 -25.56 26.88
N LEU A 262 -30.79 -24.98 26.51
CA LEU A 262 -31.69 -25.52 25.49
C LEU A 262 -31.14 -25.29 24.08
N ILE A 263 -30.47 -24.16 23.84
CA ILE A 263 -29.83 -23.85 22.57
C ILE A 263 -28.67 -24.83 22.32
N ASN A 264 -27.73 -24.94 23.26
CA ASN A 264 -26.54 -25.78 23.13
C ASN A 264 -26.85 -27.28 23.03
N SER A 265 -27.91 -27.77 23.68
CA SER A 265 -28.29 -29.20 23.61
C SER A 265 -29.15 -29.56 22.39
N LYS A 266 -29.91 -28.60 21.84
CA LYS A 266 -30.83 -28.88 20.74
C LYS A 266 -30.25 -28.55 19.37
N TYR A 267 -29.60 -27.40 19.21
CA TYR A 267 -29.12 -26.89 17.92
C TYR A 267 -27.59 -26.97 17.82
N HIS A 268 -27.07 -26.95 16.59
CA HIS A 268 -25.65 -27.06 16.28
C HIS A 268 -24.97 -25.70 16.11
N TYR A 269 -25.74 -24.64 15.82
CA TYR A 269 -25.26 -23.26 15.75
C TYR A 269 -26.40 -22.27 16.02
N GLU A 270 -26.06 -21.06 16.42
CA GLU A 270 -26.97 -19.92 16.50
C GLU A 270 -26.60 -18.86 15.45
N THR A 271 -27.61 -18.14 14.94
CA THR A 271 -27.43 -17.03 13.99
C THR A 271 -27.97 -15.72 14.56
N ASP A 272 -27.32 -14.61 14.21
CA ASP A 272 -27.79 -13.24 14.44
C ASP A 272 -27.73 -12.50 13.11
N VAL A 273 -28.89 -12.37 12.46
CA VAL A 273 -29.08 -11.78 11.14
C VAL A 273 -28.81 -10.28 11.16
N ARG A 274 -29.04 -9.60 12.29
CA ARG A 274 -28.75 -8.15 12.44
C ARG A 274 -27.25 -7.87 12.49
N LYS A 275 -26.48 -8.75 13.12
CA LYS A 275 -25.01 -8.65 13.17
C LYS A 275 -24.32 -9.36 12.01
N ARG A 276 -25.05 -10.16 11.23
CA ARG A 276 -24.54 -11.08 10.19
C ARG A 276 -23.48 -12.05 10.73
N THR A 277 -23.72 -12.60 11.92
CA THR A 277 -22.81 -13.54 12.61
C THR A 277 -23.45 -14.91 12.82
N VAL A 278 -22.62 -15.95 12.78
CA VAL A 278 -22.96 -17.32 13.20
C VAL A 278 -22.02 -17.72 14.33
N ALA A 279 -22.53 -18.44 15.33
CA ALA A 279 -21.72 -19.06 16.39
C ALA A 279 -22.07 -20.54 16.52
N VAL A 280 -21.06 -21.42 16.50
CA VAL A 280 -21.24 -22.87 16.60
C VAL A 280 -21.39 -23.27 18.07
N THR A 281 -22.34 -24.15 18.38
CA THR A 281 -22.52 -24.66 19.76
C THR A 281 -21.60 -25.86 20.02
N GLU A 282 -21.39 -26.24 21.28
CA GLU A 282 -20.65 -27.47 21.64
C GLU A 282 -21.16 -28.72 20.90
N LYS A 283 -22.46 -28.80 20.64
CA LYS A 283 -23.08 -29.87 19.85
C LYS A 283 -22.72 -29.80 18.36
N GLY A 284 -22.59 -28.60 17.80
CA GLY A 284 -22.13 -28.41 16.43
C GLY A 284 -20.66 -28.76 16.26
N VAL A 285 -19.83 -28.40 17.24
CA VAL A 285 -18.40 -28.76 17.30
C VAL A 285 -18.26 -30.28 17.30
N ARG A 286 -18.88 -30.99 18.25
CA ARG A 286 -18.85 -32.46 18.31
C ARG A 286 -19.39 -33.14 17.05
N PHE A 287 -20.46 -32.60 16.47
CA PHE A 287 -20.98 -33.14 15.20
C PHE A 287 -19.94 -33.06 14.07
N VAL A 288 -19.15 -31.99 14.01
CA VAL A 288 -18.09 -31.85 13.00
C VAL A 288 -16.90 -32.74 13.33
N GLU A 289 -16.49 -32.82 14.60
CA GLU A 289 -15.45 -33.75 15.08
C GLU A 289 -15.78 -35.20 14.72
N ASP A 290 -17.00 -35.66 15.03
CA ASP A 290 -17.53 -36.99 14.68
C ASP A 290 -17.56 -37.25 13.16
N GLN A 291 -17.84 -36.23 12.34
CA GLN A 291 -17.93 -36.36 10.88
C GLN A 291 -16.57 -36.31 10.17
N LEU A 292 -15.57 -35.67 10.77
CA LEU A 292 -14.22 -35.56 10.22
C LEU A 292 -13.25 -36.60 10.81
N GLY A 293 -13.58 -37.22 11.96
CA GLY A 293 -12.73 -38.18 12.64
C GLY A 293 -11.56 -37.53 13.39
N ILE A 294 -11.75 -36.30 13.89
CA ILE A 294 -10.75 -35.53 14.64
C ILE A 294 -11.16 -35.41 16.11
N GLU A 295 -10.18 -35.39 17.03
CA GLU A 295 -10.47 -35.33 18.47
C GLU A 295 -10.87 -33.93 18.97
N ASN A 296 -10.34 -32.87 18.35
CA ASN A 296 -10.60 -31.48 18.74
C ASN A 296 -10.50 -30.54 17.53
N LEU A 297 -11.61 -29.86 17.21
CA LEU A 297 -11.68 -28.88 16.13
C LEU A 297 -10.83 -27.61 16.40
N TYR A 298 -10.48 -27.33 17.66
CA TYR A 298 -9.70 -26.17 18.11
C TYR A 298 -8.23 -26.50 18.43
N GLU A 299 -7.74 -27.65 18.00
CA GLU A 299 -6.29 -27.93 17.98
C GLU A 299 -5.60 -27.06 16.92
N ALA A 300 -4.34 -26.67 17.15
CA ALA A 300 -3.59 -25.77 16.27
C ALA A 300 -3.57 -26.25 14.80
N ALA A 301 -3.40 -27.55 14.56
CA ALA A 301 -3.42 -28.16 13.23
C ALA A 301 -4.81 -28.16 12.55
N ASN A 302 -5.89 -27.97 13.31
CA ASN A 302 -7.28 -27.97 12.83
C ASN A 302 -7.88 -26.56 12.72
N THR A 303 -7.15 -25.50 13.10
CA THR A 303 -7.61 -24.11 13.13
C THR A 303 -8.33 -23.64 11.83
N PRO A 304 -7.84 -23.95 10.61
CA PRO A 304 -8.52 -23.56 9.36
C PRO A 304 -9.92 -24.16 9.18
N LEU A 305 -10.16 -25.34 9.76
CA LEU A 305 -11.44 -26.04 9.68
C LEU A 305 -12.57 -25.25 10.36
N VAL A 306 -12.23 -24.47 11.40
CA VAL A 306 -13.16 -23.52 12.04
C VAL A 306 -13.59 -22.42 11.06
N GLY A 307 -12.65 -21.92 10.24
CA GLY A 307 -12.91 -20.92 9.19
C GLY A 307 -13.87 -21.46 8.13
N TYR A 308 -13.54 -22.60 7.52
CA TYR A 308 -14.40 -23.24 6.51
C TYR A 308 -15.80 -23.57 7.05
N LEU A 309 -15.90 -24.09 8.28
CA LEU A 309 -17.17 -24.38 8.94
C LEU A 309 -18.02 -23.11 9.12
N ASN A 310 -17.42 -22.05 9.68
CA ASN A 310 -18.10 -20.79 9.92
C ASN A 310 -18.58 -20.17 8.60
N ASN A 311 -17.72 -20.18 7.58
CA ASN A 311 -18.07 -19.66 6.26
C ASN A 311 -19.19 -20.47 5.59
N ALA A 312 -19.14 -21.80 5.60
CA ALA A 312 -20.23 -22.63 5.07
C ALA A 312 -21.57 -22.37 5.79
N LEU A 313 -21.56 -22.15 7.10
CA LEU A 313 -22.77 -21.79 7.87
C LEU A 313 -23.24 -20.35 7.62
N LYS A 314 -22.34 -19.36 7.58
CA LYS A 314 -22.67 -17.98 7.17
C LYS A 314 -23.30 -17.97 5.77
N VAL A 315 -22.71 -18.69 4.81
CA VAL A 315 -23.16 -18.80 3.41
C VAL A 315 -24.49 -19.52 3.30
N LYS A 316 -24.76 -20.52 4.14
CA LYS A 316 -26.07 -21.19 4.22
C LYS A 316 -27.18 -20.23 4.65
N GLU A 317 -26.96 -19.42 5.69
CA GLU A 317 -28.02 -18.72 6.41
C GLU A 317 -28.15 -17.22 6.08
N LEU A 318 -27.04 -16.54 5.74
CA LEU A 318 -26.96 -15.07 5.62
C LEU A 318 -26.79 -14.56 4.17
N TYR A 319 -26.62 -15.48 3.21
CA TYR A 319 -26.37 -15.16 1.79
C TYR A 319 -27.33 -15.97 0.92
N HIS A 320 -28.23 -15.26 0.26
CA HIS A 320 -29.31 -15.83 -0.53
C HIS A 320 -29.06 -15.61 -2.02
N LYS A 321 -29.12 -16.71 -2.77
CA LYS A 321 -29.15 -16.70 -4.23
C LYS A 321 -30.33 -15.85 -4.73
N ASP A 322 -30.10 -15.16 -5.84
CA ASP A 322 -31.03 -14.22 -6.49
C ASP A 322 -31.39 -12.98 -5.65
N LYS A 323 -30.68 -12.75 -4.52
CA LYS A 323 -30.77 -11.52 -3.72
C LYS A 323 -29.38 -10.89 -3.50
N ASP A 324 -28.47 -11.63 -2.86
CA ASP A 324 -27.13 -11.14 -2.51
C ASP A 324 -26.10 -11.47 -3.62
N TYR A 325 -26.33 -12.57 -4.35
CA TYR A 325 -25.55 -13.01 -5.51
C TYR A 325 -26.41 -13.78 -6.51
N ILE A 326 -25.95 -13.91 -7.74
CA ILE A 326 -26.48 -14.84 -8.75
C ILE A 326 -25.39 -15.83 -9.18
N VAL A 327 -25.78 -16.96 -9.77
CA VAL A 327 -24.85 -17.89 -10.42
C VAL A 327 -25.12 -17.86 -11.91
N ARG A 328 -24.11 -17.55 -12.71
CA ARG A 328 -24.25 -17.40 -14.16
C ARG A 328 -22.97 -17.85 -14.87
N ASP A 329 -23.13 -18.57 -15.99
CA ASP A 329 -22.05 -19.00 -16.87
C ASP A 329 -20.93 -19.79 -16.14
N GLY A 330 -21.25 -20.43 -15.01
CA GLY A 330 -20.30 -21.16 -14.16
C GLY A 330 -19.58 -20.30 -13.12
N GLU A 331 -20.04 -19.08 -12.84
CA GLU A 331 -19.43 -18.18 -11.85
C GLU A 331 -20.45 -17.58 -10.88
N VAL A 332 -19.99 -17.24 -9.66
CA VAL A 332 -20.77 -16.50 -8.66
C VAL A 332 -20.56 -15.01 -8.88
N MET A 333 -21.64 -14.26 -9.16
CA MET A 333 -21.60 -12.82 -9.37
C MET A 333 -22.41 -12.08 -8.30
N ILE A 334 -21.77 -11.14 -7.59
CA ILE A 334 -22.40 -10.37 -6.50
C ILE A 334 -23.46 -9.42 -7.08
N VAL A 335 -24.57 -9.26 -6.36
CA VAL A 335 -25.63 -8.30 -6.68
C VAL A 335 -25.66 -7.18 -5.63
N ASP A 336 -25.75 -5.93 -6.10
CA ASP A 336 -25.98 -4.77 -5.24
C ASP A 336 -27.43 -4.78 -4.70
N GLU A 337 -27.59 -4.91 -3.39
CA GLU A 337 -28.90 -4.98 -2.70
C GLU A 337 -29.78 -3.73 -2.95
N PHE A 338 -29.20 -2.57 -3.25
CA PHE A 338 -29.95 -1.34 -3.49
C PHE A 338 -30.31 -1.12 -4.97
N THR A 339 -29.44 -1.51 -5.90
CA THR A 339 -29.65 -1.22 -7.33
C THR A 339 -30.02 -2.45 -8.18
N GLY A 340 -29.91 -3.66 -7.63
CA GLY A 340 -30.12 -4.92 -8.35
C GLY A 340 -29.11 -5.16 -9.47
N ARG A 341 -27.99 -4.41 -9.49
CA ARG A 341 -26.96 -4.52 -10.53
C ARG A 341 -25.95 -5.61 -10.16
N ILE A 342 -25.49 -6.31 -11.20
CA ILE A 342 -24.42 -7.29 -11.10
C ILE A 342 -23.09 -6.54 -10.98
N LEU A 343 -22.33 -6.82 -9.92
CA LEU A 343 -21.02 -6.26 -9.64
C LEU A 343 -19.92 -7.17 -10.21
N VAL A 344 -19.72 -7.09 -11.53
CA VAL A 344 -18.71 -7.88 -12.27
C VAL A 344 -17.32 -7.63 -11.68
N GLY A 345 -16.53 -8.70 -11.53
CA GLY A 345 -15.17 -8.67 -10.99
C GLY A 345 -15.07 -8.57 -9.46
N ARG A 346 -16.18 -8.40 -8.73
CA ARG A 346 -16.15 -8.41 -7.26
C ARG A 346 -16.36 -9.81 -6.70
N ARG A 347 -15.53 -10.17 -5.72
CA ARG A 347 -15.64 -11.40 -4.92
C ARG A 347 -15.86 -11.05 -3.45
N TYR A 348 -16.27 -12.03 -2.65
CA TYR A 348 -16.29 -11.91 -1.18
C TYR A 348 -14.96 -12.41 -0.62
N ASN A 349 -14.46 -11.77 0.44
CA ASN A 349 -13.17 -12.07 1.05
C ASN A 349 -13.25 -13.28 2.00
N GLU A 350 -12.15 -13.64 2.67
CA GLU A 350 -12.14 -14.55 3.83
C GLU A 350 -12.76 -15.94 3.51
N GLY A 351 -12.39 -16.55 2.39
CA GLY A 351 -12.95 -17.84 1.93
C GLY A 351 -14.44 -17.84 1.58
N MET A 352 -15.11 -16.69 1.71
CA MET A 352 -16.57 -16.61 1.68
C MET A 352 -17.14 -16.81 0.27
N HIS A 353 -16.40 -16.36 -0.75
CA HIS A 353 -16.79 -16.58 -2.15
C HIS A 353 -16.61 -18.04 -2.55
N GLN A 354 -15.53 -18.68 -2.13
CA GLN A 354 -15.24 -20.11 -2.30
C GLN A 354 -16.30 -20.97 -1.60
N ALA A 355 -16.74 -20.57 -0.40
CA ALA A 355 -17.85 -21.23 0.29
C ALA A 355 -19.21 -21.07 -0.44
N ILE A 356 -19.45 -19.96 -1.15
CA ILE A 356 -20.62 -19.82 -2.03
C ILE A 356 -20.47 -20.67 -3.30
N GLU A 357 -19.28 -20.67 -3.92
CA GLU A 357 -18.97 -21.53 -5.06
C GLU A 357 -19.23 -23.01 -4.70
N ALA A 358 -18.74 -23.47 -3.55
CA ALA A 358 -18.96 -24.81 -3.02
C ALA A 358 -20.44 -25.12 -2.70
N LYS A 359 -21.17 -24.19 -2.05
CA LYS A 359 -22.61 -24.34 -1.78
C LYS A 359 -23.43 -24.53 -3.06
N GLU A 360 -23.06 -23.81 -4.11
CA GLU A 360 -23.80 -23.78 -5.38
C GLU A 360 -23.32 -24.82 -6.40
N GLY A 361 -22.28 -25.61 -6.07
CA GLY A 361 -21.71 -26.63 -6.95
C GLY A 361 -20.92 -26.05 -8.13
N VAL A 362 -20.38 -24.84 -7.96
CA VAL A 362 -19.54 -24.12 -8.92
C VAL A 362 -18.07 -24.54 -8.76
N GLU A 363 -17.27 -24.39 -9.83
CA GLU A 363 -15.82 -24.59 -9.76
C GLU A 363 -15.18 -23.59 -8.79
N ILE A 364 -14.63 -24.12 -7.70
CA ILE A 364 -14.03 -23.32 -6.63
C ILE A 364 -12.67 -22.84 -7.10
N LYS A 365 -12.51 -21.53 -7.29
CA LYS A 365 -11.19 -20.97 -7.63
C LYS A 365 -10.34 -20.86 -6.37
N ALA A 366 -9.02 -20.98 -6.50
CA ALA A 366 -8.08 -20.84 -5.39
C ALA A 366 -8.36 -19.58 -4.55
N GLU A 367 -8.13 -19.70 -3.25
CA GLU A 367 -8.19 -18.56 -2.34
C GLU A 367 -6.94 -17.69 -2.48
N ASN A 368 -7.06 -16.39 -2.23
CA ASN A 368 -5.92 -15.50 -2.15
C ASN A 368 -5.46 -15.46 -0.68
N GLN A 369 -4.27 -15.97 -0.39
CA GLN A 369 -3.64 -15.90 0.94
C GLN A 369 -2.70 -14.70 1.03
N THR A 370 -2.50 -14.16 2.24
CA THR A 370 -1.47 -13.15 2.52
C THR A 370 -0.07 -13.75 2.33
N LEU A 371 0.73 -13.15 1.43
CA LEU A 371 2.13 -13.53 1.19
C LEU A 371 3.09 -12.59 1.92
N ALA A 372 2.74 -11.30 1.97
CA ALA A 372 3.47 -10.29 2.71
C ALA A 372 2.51 -9.18 3.16
N THR A 373 2.77 -8.58 4.31
CA THR A 373 1.94 -7.49 4.85
C THR A 373 2.79 -6.54 5.69
N ILE A 374 2.46 -5.25 5.75
CA ILE A 374 3.01 -4.30 6.72
C ILE A 374 2.05 -3.12 6.96
N THR A 375 1.94 -2.63 8.19
CA THR A 375 1.27 -1.35 8.45
C THR A 375 2.15 -0.17 8.08
N LEU A 376 1.58 0.93 7.57
CA LEU A 376 2.34 2.17 7.33
C LEU A 376 3.09 2.62 8.59
N GLN A 377 2.47 2.42 9.77
CA GLN A 377 3.09 2.66 11.07
C GLN A 377 4.45 1.97 11.22
N ASN A 378 4.51 0.66 11.00
CA ASN A 378 5.73 -0.11 11.16
C ASN A 378 6.70 0.07 9.98
N TYR A 379 6.20 0.30 8.76
CA TYR A 379 7.02 0.66 7.61
C TYR A 379 7.82 1.96 7.85
N PHE A 380 7.15 3.05 8.24
CA PHE A 380 7.84 4.31 8.52
C PHE A 380 8.74 4.28 9.77
N ARG A 381 8.54 3.31 10.68
CA ARG A 381 9.45 3.05 11.82
C ARG A 381 10.77 2.37 11.41
N LEU A 382 10.92 1.89 10.17
CA LEU A 382 12.19 1.34 9.66
C LEU A 382 13.25 2.42 9.39
N TYR A 383 12.84 3.67 9.16
CA TYR A 383 13.75 4.74 8.78
C TYR A 383 14.64 5.19 9.94
N LYS A 384 15.96 5.30 9.71
CA LYS A 384 16.91 5.86 10.69
C LYS A 384 16.49 7.26 11.15
N LYS A 385 15.93 8.06 10.23
CA LYS A 385 15.31 9.36 10.52
C LYS A 385 13.99 9.52 9.77
N LEU A 386 12.98 10.03 10.44
CA LEU A 386 11.66 10.32 9.88
C LEU A 386 11.31 11.79 10.15
N SER A 387 10.66 12.45 9.21
CA SER A 387 10.14 13.82 9.33
C SER A 387 8.89 13.99 8.46
N GLY A 388 8.20 15.12 8.59
CA GLY A 388 7.07 15.40 7.70
C GLY A 388 6.56 16.83 7.76
N MET A 389 5.66 17.18 6.85
CA MET A 389 5.11 18.53 6.73
C MET A 389 3.62 18.48 6.42
N THR A 390 2.87 19.45 6.94
CA THR A 390 1.42 19.59 6.74
C THR A 390 0.94 20.95 7.23
N GLY A 391 -0.25 21.39 6.84
CA GLY A 391 -0.92 22.56 7.44
C GLY A 391 -1.56 22.31 8.80
N THR A 392 -1.71 21.05 9.23
CA THR A 392 -2.62 20.67 10.32
C THR A 392 -2.17 19.45 11.16
N ALA A 393 -1.00 19.50 11.80
CA ALA A 393 -0.48 18.42 12.66
C ALA A 393 -0.73 18.61 14.18
N GLU A 394 -0.98 19.83 14.67
CA GLU A 394 -1.00 20.16 16.11
C GLU A 394 -2.04 19.33 16.91
N THR A 395 -3.14 18.91 16.26
CA THR A 395 -4.19 18.09 16.90
C THR A 395 -3.73 16.66 17.15
N GLU A 396 -2.93 16.08 16.24
CA GLU A 396 -2.49 14.68 16.28
C GLU A 396 -1.08 14.51 16.91
N ALA A 397 -0.49 15.58 17.44
CA ALA A 397 0.86 15.59 17.99
C ALA A 397 1.13 14.51 19.06
N ALA A 398 0.09 14.08 19.79
CA ALA A 398 0.19 12.98 20.74
C ALA A 398 0.30 11.61 20.06
N GLU A 399 -0.42 11.38 18.95
CA GLU A 399 -0.37 10.14 18.18
C GLU A 399 0.96 10.05 17.39
N PHE A 400 1.39 11.16 16.76
CA PHE A 400 2.70 11.27 16.11
C PHE A 400 3.84 10.90 17.07
N HIS A 401 3.83 11.46 18.29
CA HIS A 401 4.87 11.15 19.26
C HIS A 401 4.75 9.74 19.85
N GLN A 402 3.53 9.24 20.09
CA GLN A 402 3.34 7.89 20.63
C GLN A 402 3.84 6.82 19.65
N THR A 403 3.40 6.88 18.39
CA THR A 403 3.66 5.87 17.37
C THR A 403 5.04 6.03 16.72
N TYR A 404 5.38 7.23 16.28
CA TYR A 404 6.56 7.50 15.43
C TYR A 404 7.70 8.25 16.13
N LYS A 405 7.52 8.64 17.41
CA LYS A 405 8.42 9.53 18.18
C LYS A 405 8.61 10.93 17.59
N LEU A 406 7.86 11.29 16.56
CA LEU A 406 7.84 12.60 15.93
C LEU A 406 7.28 13.67 16.88
N GLY A 407 7.98 14.79 17.02
CA GLY A 407 7.43 16.02 17.62
C GLY A 407 6.82 16.92 16.55
N VAL A 408 5.79 17.69 16.90
CA VAL A 408 5.17 18.68 16.00
C VAL A 408 5.66 20.08 16.37
N VAL A 409 6.10 20.85 15.38
CA VAL A 409 6.54 22.24 15.56
C VAL A 409 5.65 23.18 14.72
N PRO A 410 4.84 24.05 15.34
CA PRO A 410 4.08 25.07 14.62
C PRO A 410 5.02 26.16 14.11
N ILE A 411 5.25 26.17 12.80
CA ILE A 411 6.07 27.19 12.12
C ILE A 411 5.20 28.46 11.95
N PRO A 412 5.71 29.65 12.30
CA PRO A 412 4.98 30.89 12.05
C PRO A 412 4.77 31.12 10.55
N THR A 413 3.65 31.73 10.16
CA THR A 413 3.38 32.12 8.77
C THR A 413 4.28 33.27 8.34
N ASN A 414 4.66 33.33 7.06
CA ASN A 414 5.47 34.41 6.49
C ASN A 414 4.76 35.78 6.63
N ARG A 415 3.44 35.77 6.50
CA ARG A 415 2.57 36.95 6.65
C ARG A 415 1.42 36.68 7.62
N PRO A 416 0.82 37.72 8.25
CA PRO A 416 -0.32 37.55 9.14
C PRO A 416 -1.54 36.96 8.40
N MET A 417 -2.17 35.93 8.97
CA MET A 417 -3.37 35.32 8.42
C MET A 417 -4.60 36.18 8.72
N VAL A 418 -5.31 36.62 7.67
CA VAL A 418 -6.44 37.57 7.76
C VAL A 418 -7.79 37.01 7.28
N ARG A 419 -7.87 35.71 6.97
CA ARG A 419 -9.09 35.05 6.46
C ARG A 419 -10.24 35.14 7.46
N ALA A 420 -11.42 35.50 6.96
CA ALA A 420 -12.65 35.54 7.74
C ALA A 420 -13.32 34.15 7.79
N ASP A 421 -12.99 33.35 8.80
CA ASP A 421 -13.69 32.09 9.09
C ASP A 421 -15.05 32.37 9.75
N ARG A 422 -16.14 32.18 9.00
CA ARG A 422 -17.51 32.41 9.47
C ARG A 422 -18.03 31.24 10.30
N ALA A 423 -19.14 31.50 11.02
CA ALA A 423 -19.93 30.47 11.67
C ALA A 423 -20.62 29.57 10.63
N ASP A 424 -20.90 28.33 11.01
CA ASP A 424 -21.60 27.37 10.17
C ASP A 424 -23.10 27.71 10.07
N LEU A 425 -23.68 27.62 8.87
CA LEU A 425 -25.12 27.72 8.65
C LEU A 425 -25.73 26.30 8.62
N ILE A 426 -26.74 26.05 9.45
CA ILE A 426 -27.29 24.71 9.67
C ILE A 426 -28.76 24.69 9.22
N TYR A 427 -29.09 23.86 8.24
CA TYR A 427 -30.44 23.73 7.67
C TYR A 427 -31.16 22.48 8.19
N LYS A 428 -32.48 22.47 8.09
CA LYS A 428 -33.31 21.37 8.57
C LYS A 428 -33.26 20.14 7.66
N ASN A 429 -33.07 20.33 6.36
CA ASN A 429 -32.94 19.26 5.37
C ASN A 429 -31.84 19.59 4.33
N GLU A 430 -31.42 18.59 3.55
CA GLU A 430 -30.36 18.74 2.55
C GLU A 430 -30.79 19.61 1.35
N GLN A 431 -32.06 19.59 0.96
CA GLN A 431 -32.54 20.35 -0.19
C GLN A 431 -32.37 21.86 0.04
N ALA A 432 -32.89 22.37 1.16
CA ALA A 432 -32.75 23.78 1.53
C ALA A 432 -31.28 24.19 1.74
N LYS A 433 -30.44 23.27 2.24
CA LYS A 433 -28.97 23.47 2.30
C LYS A 433 -28.41 23.70 0.90
N PHE A 434 -28.66 22.80 -0.05
CA PHE A 434 -28.06 22.89 -1.40
C PHE A 434 -28.64 24.03 -2.24
N GLU A 435 -29.90 24.39 -2.05
CA GLU A 435 -30.52 25.58 -2.65
C GLU A 435 -29.82 26.86 -2.16
N ALA A 436 -29.67 27.05 -0.83
CA ALA A 436 -28.97 28.20 -0.26
C ALA A 436 -27.46 28.26 -0.61
N VAL A 437 -26.81 27.09 -0.75
CA VAL A 437 -25.42 27.00 -1.25
C VAL A 437 -25.33 27.49 -2.69
N ALA A 438 -26.24 27.07 -3.58
CA ALA A 438 -26.24 27.48 -4.97
C ALA A 438 -26.52 29.00 -5.12
N GLU A 439 -27.38 29.57 -4.28
CA GLU A 439 -27.65 31.02 -4.23
C GLU A 439 -26.43 31.85 -3.78
N ASP A 440 -25.74 31.47 -2.69
CA ASP A 440 -24.51 32.16 -2.25
C ASP A 440 -23.40 32.07 -3.32
N ILE A 441 -23.22 30.90 -3.95
CA ILE A 441 -22.26 30.75 -5.07
C ILE A 441 -22.61 31.70 -6.22
N ALA A 442 -23.89 31.82 -6.60
CA ALA A 442 -24.33 32.71 -7.67
C ALA A 442 -24.09 34.20 -7.34
N GLU A 443 -24.42 34.65 -6.12
CA GLU A 443 -24.18 36.03 -5.67
C GLU A 443 -22.68 36.38 -5.66
N ARG A 444 -21.82 35.42 -5.29
CA ARG A 444 -20.35 35.57 -5.26
C ARG A 444 -19.76 35.61 -6.66
N HIS A 445 -20.23 34.71 -7.54
CA HIS A 445 -19.85 34.66 -8.94
C HIS A 445 -20.21 35.95 -9.69
N GLU A 446 -21.42 36.50 -9.50
CA GLU A 446 -21.86 37.77 -10.10
C GLU A 446 -20.96 38.95 -9.68
N LYS A 447 -20.46 38.94 -8.44
CA LYS A 447 -19.49 39.92 -7.93
C LYS A 447 -18.05 39.67 -8.40
N GLY A 448 -17.80 38.60 -9.14
CA GLY A 448 -16.47 38.20 -9.61
C GLY A 448 -15.58 37.55 -8.55
N GLN A 449 -16.11 37.20 -7.37
CA GLN A 449 -15.33 36.54 -6.33
C GLN A 449 -15.17 35.04 -6.65
N PRO A 450 -13.95 34.48 -6.70
CA PRO A 450 -13.76 33.05 -6.92
C PRO A 450 -14.26 32.21 -5.75
N VAL A 451 -14.82 31.05 -6.06
CA VAL A 451 -15.42 30.13 -5.08
C VAL A 451 -14.90 28.71 -5.25
N LEU A 452 -14.33 28.16 -4.18
CA LEU A 452 -14.04 26.73 -4.04
C LEU A 452 -15.10 26.08 -3.15
N VAL A 453 -15.79 25.07 -3.67
CA VAL A 453 -16.78 24.28 -2.94
C VAL A 453 -16.23 22.89 -2.63
N GLY A 454 -16.25 22.46 -1.37
CA GLY A 454 -15.89 21.09 -0.95
C GLY A 454 -17.12 20.26 -0.61
N THR A 455 -17.30 19.12 -1.28
CA THR A 455 -18.37 18.13 -1.02
C THR A 455 -17.80 16.80 -0.53
N THR A 456 -18.60 15.96 0.13
CA THR A 456 -18.16 14.66 0.66
C THR A 456 -18.33 13.47 -0.31
N SER A 457 -19.00 13.67 -1.45
CA SER A 457 -19.21 12.59 -2.44
C SER A 457 -19.41 13.13 -3.85
N VAL A 458 -19.09 12.29 -4.85
CA VAL A 458 -19.29 12.61 -6.27
C VAL A 458 -20.78 12.88 -6.57
N GLU A 459 -21.69 12.13 -5.94
CA GLU A 459 -23.13 12.34 -6.09
C GLU A 459 -23.58 13.74 -5.63
N LYS A 460 -23.00 14.25 -4.54
CA LYS A 460 -23.31 15.59 -4.01
C LYS A 460 -22.70 16.69 -4.88
N SER A 461 -21.49 16.49 -5.43
CA SER A 461 -20.93 17.37 -6.47
C SER A 461 -21.81 17.43 -7.72
N GLU A 462 -22.25 16.28 -8.23
CA GLU A 462 -23.17 16.17 -9.37
C GLU A 462 -24.55 16.79 -9.10
N HIS A 463 -25.04 16.71 -7.87
CA HIS A 463 -26.29 17.36 -7.46
C HIS A 463 -26.15 18.89 -7.46
N LEU A 464 -25.08 19.42 -6.86
CA LEU A 464 -24.80 20.85 -6.83
C LEU A 464 -24.54 21.40 -8.24
N SER A 465 -23.79 20.68 -9.09
CA SER A 465 -23.56 21.06 -10.48
C SER A 465 -24.88 21.28 -11.23
N LYS A 466 -25.86 20.40 -11.06
CA LYS A 466 -27.21 20.54 -11.66
C LYS A 466 -28.00 21.75 -11.13
N LEU A 467 -27.70 22.25 -9.94
CA LEU A 467 -28.29 23.49 -9.42
C LEU A 467 -27.59 24.72 -10.01
N LEU A 468 -26.25 24.72 -10.04
CA LEU A 468 -25.46 25.80 -10.65
C LEU A 468 -25.75 25.98 -12.15
N LEU A 469 -25.92 24.88 -12.90
CA LEU A 469 -26.36 24.92 -14.31
C LEU A 469 -27.74 25.58 -14.48
N LYS A 470 -28.68 25.38 -13.56
CA LYS A 470 -30.00 26.04 -13.61
C LYS A 470 -29.92 27.54 -13.34
N LEU A 471 -28.96 27.97 -12.51
CA LEU A 471 -28.69 29.38 -12.20
C LEU A 471 -27.79 30.04 -13.27
N GLY A 472 -27.30 29.29 -14.25
CA GLY A 472 -26.43 29.81 -15.32
C GLY A 472 -24.98 30.05 -14.89
N VAL A 473 -24.55 29.51 -13.76
CA VAL A 473 -23.20 29.70 -13.22
C VAL A 473 -22.23 28.70 -13.87
N PRO A 474 -21.22 29.15 -14.66
CA PRO A 474 -20.18 28.28 -15.17
C PRO A 474 -19.30 27.79 -14.03
N HIS A 475 -18.98 26.50 -14.01
CA HIS A 475 -18.21 25.87 -12.95
C HIS A 475 -17.52 24.59 -13.44
N GLU A 476 -16.43 24.23 -12.78
CA GLU A 476 -15.71 22.98 -13.00
C GLU A 476 -15.96 21.99 -11.85
N VAL A 477 -15.92 20.69 -12.12
CA VAL A 477 -16.14 19.62 -11.12
C VAL A 477 -14.93 18.67 -11.08
N LEU A 478 -14.34 18.53 -9.89
CA LEU A 478 -13.18 17.70 -9.62
C LEU A 478 -13.60 16.47 -8.80
N ASN A 479 -13.27 15.28 -9.28
CA ASN A 479 -13.78 14.02 -8.75
C ASN A 479 -12.68 13.05 -8.26
N ALA A 480 -11.44 13.53 -8.10
CA ALA A 480 -10.27 12.73 -7.72
C ALA A 480 -10.05 11.52 -8.65
N LYS A 481 -10.11 11.75 -9.97
CA LYS A 481 -9.90 10.72 -11.00
C LYS A 481 -8.79 11.03 -11.99
N TYR A 482 -8.54 12.31 -12.26
CA TYR A 482 -7.56 12.73 -13.26
C TYR A 482 -6.66 13.82 -12.68
N HIS A 483 -5.83 13.46 -11.70
CA HIS A 483 -5.05 14.40 -10.87
C HIS A 483 -4.36 15.52 -11.67
N ASN A 484 -3.73 15.21 -12.81
CA ASN A 484 -3.11 16.21 -13.69
C ASN A 484 -4.13 17.24 -14.21
N LYS A 485 -5.23 16.79 -14.84
CA LYS A 485 -6.29 17.71 -15.33
C LYS A 485 -6.94 18.50 -14.21
N GLU A 486 -7.16 17.86 -13.06
CA GLU A 486 -7.74 18.51 -11.89
C GLU A 486 -6.80 19.58 -11.32
N ALA A 487 -5.48 19.34 -11.29
CA ALA A 487 -4.49 20.33 -10.90
C ALA A 487 -4.47 21.56 -11.84
N LEU A 488 -4.56 21.35 -13.16
CA LEU A 488 -4.64 22.45 -14.15
C LEU A 488 -5.92 23.30 -14.00
N ILE A 489 -7.02 22.72 -13.52
CA ILE A 489 -8.23 23.47 -13.17
C ILE A 489 -8.01 24.24 -11.86
N VAL A 490 -7.45 23.60 -10.83
CA VAL A 490 -7.19 24.20 -9.50
C VAL A 490 -6.20 25.37 -9.60
N ALA A 491 -5.19 25.24 -10.46
CA ALA A 491 -4.25 26.32 -10.79
C ALA A 491 -4.95 27.57 -11.34
N ARG A 492 -6.12 27.42 -11.99
CA ARG A 492 -6.93 28.53 -12.53
C ARG A 492 -8.11 28.93 -11.63
N ALA A 493 -8.41 28.17 -10.56
CA ALA A 493 -9.55 28.38 -9.67
C ALA A 493 -9.51 29.69 -8.85
N GLY A 494 -8.36 30.37 -8.81
CA GLY A 494 -8.21 31.69 -8.16
C GLY A 494 -8.49 32.89 -9.08
N ARG A 495 -8.92 32.66 -10.32
CA ARG A 495 -9.28 33.70 -11.29
C ARG A 495 -10.67 34.30 -11.04
N LYS A 496 -10.91 35.49 -11.56
CA LYS A 496 -12.12 36.28 -11.32
C LYS A 496 -13.37 35.52 -11.77
N GLY A 497 -14.32 35.35 -10.85
CA GLY A 497 -15.56 34.61 -11.08
C GLY A 497 -15.38 33.08 -11.27
N ALA A 498 -14.19 32.51 -11.08
CA ALA A 498 -14.02 31.05 -11.19
C ALA A 498 -14.80 30.32 -10.08
N VAL A 499 -15.55 29.28 -10.46
CA VAL A 499 -16.27 28.40 -9.52
C VAL A 499 -15.78 26.97 -9.71
N THR A 500 -15.30 26.35 -8.64
CA THR A 500 -14.75 24.99 -8.67
C THR A 500 -15.39 24.16 -7.57
N VAL A 501 -15.98 23.02 -7.95
CA VAL A 501 -16.57 22.05 -7.02
C VAL A 501 -15.63 20.86 -6.90
N ALA A 502 -15.10 20.61 -5.71
CA ALA A 502 -14.17 19.53 -5.40
C ALA A 502 -14.84 18.47 -4.51
N THR A 503 -14.80 17.21 -4.94
CA THR A 503 -15.16 16.07 -4.08
C THR A 503 -14.00 15.73 -3.14
N ASN A 504 -14.29 15.60 -1.85
CA ASN A 504 -13.37 15.37 -0.76
C ASN A 504 -12.17 16.34 -0.79
N MET A 505 -10.99 15.83 -1.13
CA MET A 505 -9.75 16.60 -1.25
C MET A 505 -9.24 16.67 -2.69
N ALA A 506 -10.10 16.49 -3.70
CA ALA A 506 -9.74 16.66 -5.11
C ALA A 506 -9.03 18.00 -5.35
N GLY A 507 -7.99 17.99 -6.18
CA GLY A 507 -7.07 19.14 -6.30
C GLY A 507 -6.03 19.28 -5.19
N ARG A 508 -5.75 18.21 -4.43
CA ARG A 508 -4.69 18.19 -3.41
C ARG A 508 -3.31 18.49 -4.00
N GLY A 509 -2.39 18.95 -3.14
CA GLY A 509 -1.04 19.37 -3.53
C GLY A 509 -0.95 20.57 -4.48
N THR A 510 -2.06 21.08 -5.01
CA THR A 510 -2.08 22.23 -5.93
C THR A 510 -2.53 23.50 -5.23
N ASP A 511 -1.81 24.58 -5.50
CA ASP A 511 -1.99 25.87 -4.83
C ASP A 511 -2.86 26.83 -5.63
N ILE A 512 -4.00 27.21 -5.04
CA ILE A 512 -4.93 28.20 -5.59
C ILE A 512 -4.36 29.59 -5.26
N VAL A 513 -3.70 30.19 -6.24
CA VAL A 513 -3.18 31.56 -6.19
C VAL A 513 -4.21 32.50 -6.82
N LEU A 514 -4.45 33.67 -6.21
CA LEU A 514 -5.35 34.69 -6.78
C LEU A 514 -4.81 35.16 -8.14
N GLY A 515 -5.67 35.26 -9.16
CA GLY A 515 -5.26 35.50 -10.56
C GLY A 515 -4.77 34.25 -11.33
N GLY A 516 -4.63 33.12 -10.64
CA GLY A 516 -4.11 31.86 -11.16
C GLY A 516 -2.64 31.61 -10.77
N ASN A 517 -2.27 30.34 -10.69
CA ASN A 517 -0.94 29.91 -10.27
C ASN A 517 0.08 30.04 -11.42
N PRO A 518 1.02 31.00 -11.34
CA PRO A 518 1.86 31.32 -12.49
C PRO A 518 2.89 30.22 -12.80
N ASP A 519 3.41 29.52 -11.79
CA ASP A 519 4.43 28.49 -11.99
C ASP A 519 3.85 27.26 -12.73
N ILE A 520 2.62 26.84 -12.37
CA ILE A 520 1.95 25.70 -13.04
C ILE A 520 1.49 26.07 -14.45
N ILE A 521 0.96 27.28 -14.65
CA ILE A 521 0.53 27.74 -15.98
C ILE A 521 1.75 27.93 -16.90
N ALA A 522 2.90 28.36 -16.37
CA ALA A 522 4.15 28.45 -17.13
C ALA A 522 4.67 27.07 -17.56
N ASP A 523 4.64 26.07 -16.67
CA ASP A 523 5.01 24.68 -17.00
C ASP A 523 4.09 24.09 -18.09
N GLU A 524 2.77 24.27 -17.95
CA GLU A 524 1.77 23.86 -18.95
C GLU A 524 2.08 24.46 -20.34
N VAL A 525 2.34 25.76 -20.41
CA VAL A 525 2.68 26.47 -21.67
C VAL A 525 4.02 26.00 -22.27
N LEU A 526 4.99 25.57 -21.46
CA LEU A 526 6.26 25.01 -21.97
C LEU A 526 6.08 23.58 -22.47
N ARG A 527 5.29 22.75 -21.78
CA ARG A 527 4.94 21.40 -22.22
C ARG A 527 4.10 21.39 -23.48
N GLU A 528 3.18 22.35 -23.65
CA GLU A 528 2.46 22.56 -24.92
C GLU A 528 3.39 22.91 -26.10
N ARG A 529 4.58 23.50 -25.83
CA ARG A 529 5.64 23.74 -26.82
C ARG A 529 6.55 22.53 -27.04
N GLY A 530 6.33 21.42 -26.32
CA GLY A 530 7.15 20.21 -26.38
C GLY A 530 8.42 20.25 -25.55
N LEU A 531 8.53 21.16 -24.57
CA LEU A 531 9.67 21.23 -23.66
C LEU A 531 9.36 20.49 -22.35
N ASP A 532 10.27 19.62 -21.93
CA ASP A 532 10.19 18.87 -20.67
C ASP A 532 11.40 19.19 -19.76
N PRO A 533 11.20 19.36 -18.43
CA PRO A 533 12.28 19.73 -17.51
C PRO A 533 13.31 18.62 -17.24
N VAL A 534 13.11 17.40 -17.75
CA VAL A 534 14.07 16.29 -17.69
C VAL A 534 14.69 16.05 -19.07
N GLU A 535 13.87 15.74 -20.08
CA GLU A 535 14.37 15.38 -21.43
C GLU A 535 15.00 16.55 -22.18
N ASN A 536 14.50 17.78 -21.99
CA ASN A 536 14.94 18.99 -22.70
C ASN A 536 15.43 20.08 -21.72
N SER A 537 16.10 19.67 -20.64
CA SER A 537 16.40 20.53 -19.49
C SER A 537 17.03 21.89 -19.87
N GLU A 538 18.04 21.96 -20.75
CA GLU A 538 18.69 23.23 -21.11
C GLU A 538 17.73 24.20 -21.83
N GLU A 539 16.91 23.70 -22.76
CA GLU A 539 15.94 24.50 -23.52
C GLU A 539 14.78 24.96 -22.63
N TYR A 540 14.34 24.10 -21.71
CA TYR A 540 13.33 24.42 -20.71
C TYR A 540 13.82 25.53 -19.76
N GLU A 541 15.02 25.39 -19.18
CA GLU A 541 15.62 26.39 -18.28
C GLU A 541 15.82 27.74 -19.00
N ALA A 542 16.23 27.74 -20.26
CA ALA A 542 16.40 28.97 -21.04
C ALA A 542 15.06 29.68 -21.36
N ALA A 543 13.98 28.93 -21.55
CA ALA A 543 12.65 29.48 -21.85
C ALA A 543 11.87 29.90 -20.59
N TRP A 544 12.12 29.24 -19.45
CA TRP A 544 11.35 29.38 -18.21
C TRP A 544 11.23 30.81 -17.68
N PRO A 545 12.32 31.61 -17.49
CA PRO A 545 12.22 32.94 -16.87
C PRO A 545 11.29 33.88 -17.62
N LYS A 546 11.36 33.87 -18.97
CA LYS A 546 10.56 34.76 -19.82
C LYS A 546 9.08 34.40 -19.79
N VAL A 547 8.74 33.11 -19.94
CA VAL A 547 7.34 32.65 -19.91
C VAL A 547 6.72 32.89 -18.53
N LEU A 548 7.50 32.68 -17.46
CA LEU A 548 7.07 32.93 -16.10
C LEU A 548 6.84 34.43 -15.82
N GLU A 549 7.67 35.33 -16.36
CA GLU A 549 7.47 36.78 -16.22
C GLU A 549 6.20 37.26 -16.96
N GLU A 550 5.99 36.80 -18.21
CA GLU A 550 4.79 37.09 -18.99
C GLU A 550 3.51 36.69 -18.22
N ILE A 551 3.46 35.46 -17.68
CA ILE A 551 2.30 34.95 -16.95
C ILE A 551 2.14 35.60 -15.56
N LYS A 552 3.26 35.95 -14.89
CA LYS A 552 3.20 36.64 -13.58
C LYS A 552 2.56 38.02 -13.68
N GLU A 553 2.85 38.79 -14.73
CA GLU A 553 2.23 40.12 -14.91
C GLU A 553 0.73 40.00 -15.23
N GLU A 554 0.31 39.04 -16.06
CA GLU A 554 -1.13 38.74 -16.27
C GLU A 554 -1.84 38.34 -14.98
N ALA A 555 -1.29 37.35 -14.25
CA ALA A 555 -1.88 36.86 -13.01
C ALA A 555 -1.92 37.95 -11.92
N ARG A 556 -0.91 38.82 -11.87
CA ARG A 556 -0.85 39.93 -10.89
C ARG A 556 -1.96 40.95 -11.10
N ALA A 557 -2.23 41.34 -12.34
CA ALA A 557 -3.31 42.28 -12.66
C ALA A 557 -4.68 41.73 -12.23
N GLU A 558 -4.96 40.46 -12.53
CA GLU A 558 -6.21 39.81 -12.12
C GLU A 558 -6.28 39.55 -10.60
N ALA A 559 -5.14 39.24 -9.95
CA ALA A 559 -5.07 39.00 -8.52
C ALA A 559 -5.53 40.20 -7.69
N ASP A 560 -5.21 41.43 -8.10
CA ASP A 560 -5.62 42.63 -7.38
C ASP A 560 -7.14 42.87 -7.48
N GLU A 561 -7.76 42.62 -8.65
CA GLU A 561 -9.23 42.64 -8.79
C GLU A 561 -9.90 41.57 -7.90
N VAL A 562 -9.29 40.39 -7.79
CA VAL A 562 -9.78 39.30 -6.93
C VAL A 562 -9.62 39.64 -5.44
N ARG A 563 -8.56 40.36 -5.04
CA ARG A 563 -8.41 40.89 -3.67
C ARG A 563 -9.50 41.89 -3.33
N GLU A 564 -9.82 42.81 -4.25
CA GLU A 564 -10.91 43.78 -4.08
C GLU A 564 -12.28 43.10 -3.99
N ALA A 565 -12.50 42.00 -4.74
CA ALA A 565 -13.69 41.15 -4.63
C ALA A 565 -13.78 40.35 -3.31
N GLY A 566 -12.79 40.43 -2.42
CA GLY A 566 -12.76 39.77 -1.11
C GLY A 566 -11.89 38.50 -1.04
N GLY A 567 -11.11 38.20 -2.09
CA GLY A 567 -10.25 37.02 -2.19
C GLY A 567 -11.03 35.70 -2.37
N LEU A 568 -10.34 34.57 -2.26
CA LEU A 568 -10.98 33.25 -2.45
C LEU A 568 -12.02 32.97 -1.36
N TYR A 569 -13.25 32.64 -1.77
CA TYR A 569 -14.27 32.12 -0.87
C TYR A 569 -14.23 30.58 -0.85
N VAL A 570 -14.20 29.99 0.34
CA VAL A 570 -14.25 28.54 0.54
C VAL A 570 -15.55 28.13 1.21
N LEU A 571 -16.32 27.27 0.56
CA LEU A 571 -17.60 26.76 1.03
C LEU A 571 -17.51 25.24 1.24
N GLY A 572 -17.67 24.77 2.49
CA GLY A 572 -17.87 23.35 2.79
C GLY A 572 -19.35 23.00 2.80
N THR A 573 -19.79 21.98 2.05
CA THR A 573 -21.22 21.59 1.99
C THR A 573 -21.62 20.60 3.09
N GLU A 574 -20.66 20.06 3.83
CA GLU A 574 -20.81 19.12 4.96
C GLU A 574 -19.58 19.20 5.89
N ARG A 575 -19.62 18.50 7.03
CA ARG A 575 -18.45 18.22 7.88
C ARG A 575 -17.80 16.90 7.47
N HIS A 576 -16.47 16.87 7.39
CA HIS A 576 -15.71 15.63 7.19
C HIS A 576 -15.59 14.82 8.50
N GLU A 577 -15.09 13.58 8.38
CA GLU A 577 -14.87 12.67 9.53
C GLU A 577 -13.97 13.28 10.62
N SER A 578 -13.05 14.17 10.25
CA SER A 578 -12.21 14.91 11.18
C SER A 578 -12.28 16.42 10.94
N ARG A 579 -12.14 17.18 12.03
CA ARG A 579 -12.04 18.65 11.98
C ARG A 579 -10.75 19.12 11.28
N ARG A 580 -9.76 18.24 11.19
CA ARG A 580 -8.49 18.46 10.50
C ARG A 580 -8.71 18.66 9.00
N ILE A 581 -9.45 17.76 8.35
CA ILE A 581 -9.79 17.86 6.92
C ILE A 581 -10.63 19.12 6.64
N ASP A 582 -11.59 19.45 7.50
CA ASP A 582 -12.34 20.72 7.40
C ASP A 582 -11.41 21.95 7.44
N ASN A 583 -10.38 21.93 8.28
CA ASN A 583 -9.41 23.02 8.38
C ASN A 583 -8.47 23.07 7.17
N GLN A 584 -8.12 21.92 6.56
CA GLN A 584 -7.37 21.89 5.29
C GLN A 584 -8.17 22.54 4.17
N LEU A 585 -9.49 22.27 4.07
CA LEU A 585 -10.38 22.93 3.11
C LEU A 585 -10.39 24.44 3.34
N ARG A 586 -10.64 24.92 4.56
CA ARG A 586 -10.55 26.37 4.92
C ARG A 586 -9.19 26.96 4.55
N GLY A 587 -8.12 26.20 4.77
CA GLY A 587 -6.72 26.54 4.47
C GLY A 587 -6.43 26.78 2.99
N ARG A 588 -7.32 26.40 2.06
CA ARG A 588 -7.16 26.74 0.63
C ARG A 588 -7.29 28.24 0.37
N SER A 589 -7.92 29.01 1.26
CA SER A 589 -8.08 30.48 1.20
C SER A 589 -7.22 31.22 2.23
N GLY A 590 -6.92 32.50 1.97
CA GLY A 590 -6.18 33.40 2.87
C GLY A 590 -4.67 33.13 2.93
N ARG A 591 -4.09 32.64 1.83
CA ARG A 591 -2.67 32.29 1.68
C ARG A 591 -1.79 33.55 1.67
N GLN A 592 -0.58 33.50 2.20
CA GLN A 592 0.37 34.64 2.22
C GLN A 592 -0.25 35.99 2.66
N GLY A 593 -1.22 35.94 3.58
CA GLY A 593 -1.92 37.13 4.08
C GLY A 593 -2.90 37.78 3.11
N ASP A 594 -3.26 37.12 2.01
CA ASP A 594 -4.35 37.55 1.13
C ASP A 594 -5.70 37.58 1.88
N PRO A 595 -6.65 38.44 1.46
CA PRO A 595 -8.02 38.37 1.92
C PRO A 595 -8.68 37.04 1.52
N GLY A 596 -9.74 36.68 2.24
CA GLY A 596 -10.53 35.49 1.96
C GLY A 596 -11.60 35.26 3.00
N GLU A 597 -12.60 34.43 2.66
CA GLU A 597 -13.70 34.05 3.55
C GLU A 597 -13.84 32.52 3.52
N SER A 598 -14.24 31.92 4.65
CA SER A 598 -14.67 30.51 4.65
C SER A 598 -15.98 30.32 5.42
N ARG A 599 -16.82 29.38 4.96
CA ARG A 599 -18.10 29.05 5.59
C ARG A 599 -18.44 27.57 5.39
N PHE A 600 -19.17 26.99 6.32
CA PHE A 600 -19.73 25.64 6.19
C PHE A 600 -21.25 25.71 6.20
N TYR A 601 -21.87 25.02 5.25
CA TYR A 601 -23.31 24.82 5.13
C TYR A 601 -23.57 23.37 5.50
N LEU A 602 -24.41 23.13 6.50
CA LEU A 602 -24.66 21.81 7.07
C LEU A 602 -26.16 21.54 7.10
N SER A 603 -26.57 20.29 7.20
CA SER A 603 -27.96 19.94 7.50
C SER A 603 -28.09 18.87 8.57
N LEU A 604 -29.26 18.82 9.22
CA LEU A 604 -29.61 17.71 10.11
C LEU A 604 -29.74 16.36 9.36
N GLY A 605 -29.84 16.40 8.03
CA GLY A 605 -29.86 15.23 7.16
C GLY A 605 -28.47 14.70 6.79
N ASP A 606 -27.38 15.44 7.01
CA ASP A 606 -26.05 15.02 6.55
C ASP A 606 -25.59 13.69 7.18
N ASP A 607 -24.73 12.93 6.49
CA ASP A 607 -24.34 11.56 6.89
C ASP A 607 -23.75 11.47 8.31
N LEU A 608 -22.94 12.46 8.70
CA LEU A 608 -22.39 12.58 10.06
C LEU A 608 -23.49 12.68 11.13
N MET A 609 -24.59 13.38 10.83
CA MET A 609 -25.72 13.56 11.74
C MET A 609 -26.61 12.31 11.79
N ARG A 610 -26.84 11.65 10.65
CA ARG A 610 -27.58 10.37 10.58
C ARG A 610 -26.90 9.27 11.39
N ARG A 611 -25.57 9.11 11.24
CA ARG A 611 -24.80 8.04 11.90
C ARG A 611 -24.75 8.16 13.43
N PHE A 612 -24.65 9.37 13.98
CA PHE A 612 -24.32 9.57 15.41
C PHE A 612 -25.40 10.25 16.27
N ASN A 613 -26.41 10.92 15.69
CA ASN A 613 -27.34 11.77 16.47
C ASN A 613 -28.82 11.68 16.05
N ALA A 614 -29.26 10.58 15.43
CA ALA A 614 -30.63 10.39 14.93
C ALA A 614 -31.75 10.79 15.93
N VAL A 615 -31.65 10.37 17.20
CA VAL A 615 -32.64 10.69 18.25
C VAL A 615 -32.70 12.19 18.59
N LEU A 616 -31.56 12.89 18.52
CA LEU A 616 -31.52 14.33 18.75
C LEU A 616 -32.09 15.10 17.55
N VAL A 617 -31.75 14.66 16.33
CA VAL A 617 -32.29 15.20 15.08
C VAL A 617 -33.82 15.08 15.07
N GLU A 618 -34.35 13.88 15.32
CA GLU A 618 -35.80 13.62 15.38
C GLU A 618 -36.51 14.53 16.40
N ARG A 619 -35.91 14.70 17.60
CA ARG A 619 -36.45 15.58 18.64
C ARG A 619 -36.43 17.05 18.24
N ILE A 620 -35.39 17.52 17.55
CA ILE A 620 -35.32 18.89 17.04
C ILE A 620 -36.38 19.09 15.95
N MET A 621 -36.47 18.19 14.97
CA MET A 621 -37.43 18.26 13.86
C MET A 621 -38.89 18.22 14.32
N THR A 622 -39.21 17.48 15.40
CA THR A 622 -40.57 17.43 15.98
C THR A 622 -40.89 18.63 16.89
N THR A 623 -39.89 19.19 17.58
CA THR A 623 -40.12 20.27 18.57
C THR A 623 -40.02 21.68 17.96
N MET A 624 -39.10 21.89 17.00
CA MET A 624 -38.88 23.19 16.36
C MET A 624 -39.67 23.29 15.05
N ARG A 625 -40.76 24.05 15.07
CA ARG A 625 -41.52 24.44 13.86
C ARG A 625 -40.81 25.55 13.06
N LEU A 626 -39.51 25.38 12.79
CA LEU A 626 -38.81 26.27 11.87
C LEU A 626 -39.21 25.95 10.41
N PRO A 627 -39.33 27.00 9.56
CA PRO A 627 -39.26 26.85 8.10
C PRO A 627 -37.97 26.15 7.67
N ASP A 628 -37.98 25.50 6.51
CA ASP A 628 -36.87 24.66 6.06
C ASP A 628 -35.67 25.50 5.52
N ASP A 629 -35.97 26.70 5.03
CA ASP A 629 -35.09 27.71 4.44
C ASP A 629 -34.36 28.61 5.46
N VAL A 630 -34.77 28.59 6.74
CA VAL A 630 -34.19 29.45 7.78
C VAL A 630 -33.05 28.74 8.54
N PRO A 631 -31.82 29.31 8.57
CA PRO A 631 -30.71 28.73 9.32
C PRO A 631 -30.96 28.58 10.83
N ILE A 632 -30.58 27.44 11.37
CA ILE A 632 -30.74 27.06 12.79
C ILE A 632 -29.55 27.57 13.61
N GLU A 633 -29.58 28.84 14.01
CA GLU A 633 -28.58 29.42 14.91
C GLU A 633 -28.80 29.01 16.39
N HIS A 634 -28.54 27.74 16.72
CA HIS A 634 -28.75 27.24 18.09
C HIS A 634 -27.54 26.47 18.65
N LYS A 635 -26.96 26.98 19.75
CA LYS A 635 -25.72 26.46 20.40
C LYS A 635 -25.75 24.96 20.72
N MET A 636 -26.93 24.39 20.99
CA MET A 636 -27.07 22.94 21.20
C MET A 636 -26.69 22.13 19.95
N VAL A 637 -27.10 22.60 18.76
CA VAL A 637 -26.92 21.90 17.49
C VAL A 637 -25.45 21.94 17.07
N SER A 638 -24.81 23.12 17.14
CA SER A 638 -23.36 23.24 16.91
C SER A 638 -22.54 22.38 17.87
N LYS A 639 -22.97 22.24 19.14
CA LYS A 639 -22.33 21.34 20.10
C LYS A 639 -22.54 19.86 19.76
N ALA A 640 -23.71 19.48 19.24
CA ALA A 640 -24.00 18.12 18.82
C ALA A 640 -23.20 17.70 17.58
N ILE A 641 -23.11 18.58 16.56
CA ILE A 641 -22.27 18.38 15.37
C ILE A 641 -20.81 18.16 15.78
N LYS A 642 -20.27 19.05 16.63
CA LYS A 642 -18.91 18.88 17.17
C LYS A 642 -18.74 17.57 17.94
N SER A 643 -19.74 17.16 18.72
CA SER A 643 -19.70 15.90 19.45
C SER A 643 -19.72 14.67 18.55
N ALA A 644 -20.45 14.70 17.43
CA ALA A 644 -20.45 13.63 16.44
C ALA A 644 -19.07 13.51 15.78
N GLN A 645 -18.52 14.63 15.29
CA GLN A 645 -17.18 14.65 14.67
C GLN A 645 -16.10 14.10 15.62
N THR A 646 -16.08 14.52 16.89
CA THR A 646 -15.12 13.99 17.88
C THR A 646 -15.32 12.51 18.21
N GLN A 647 -16.55 11.96 18.10
CA GLN A 647 -16.76 10.51 18.23
C GLN A 647 -16.21 9.73 17.02
N VAL A 648 -16.31 10.28 15.81
CA VAL A 648 -15.69 9.69 14.61
C VAL A 648 -14.17 9.73 14.70
N GLU A 649 -13.59 10.86 15.13
CA GLU A 649 -12.14 11.01 15.37
C GLU A 649 -11.64 9.96 16.38
N GLN A 650 -12.38 9.74 17.48
CA GLN A 650 -12.04 8.73 18.49
C GLN A 650 -12.15 7.29 17.95
N LEU A 651 -13.21 6.97 17.21
CA LEU A 651 -13.39 5.65 16.60
C LEU A 651 -12.27 5.35 15.58
N ASN A 652 -11.92 6.31 14.72
CA ASN A 652 -10.83 6.16 13.76
C ASN A 652 -9.47 5.97 14.46
N MET A 653 -9.19 6.71 15.55
CA MET A 653 -8.00 6.53 16.38
C MET A 653 -7.94 5.15 17.05
N GLU A 654 -9.06 4.65 17.58
CA GLU A 654 -9.14 3.31 18.16
C GLU A 654 -8.92 2.21 17.12
N THR A 655 -9.49 2.35 15.91
CA THR A 655 -9.25 1.44 14.79
C THR A 655 -7.77 1.36 14.43
N ARG A 656 -7.09 2.51 14.21
CA ARG A 656 -5.64 2.53 13.93
C ARG A 656 -4.81 1.91 15.04
N LYS A 657 -5.13 2.23 16.29
CA LYS A 657 -4.44 1.69 17.46
C LYS A 657 -4.57 0.17 17.54
N ASN A 658 -5.74 -0.37 17.18
CA ASN A 658 -5.94 -1.82 17.13
C ASN A 658 -5.20 -2.47 15.95
N VAL A 659 -5.26 -1.88 14.75
CA VAL A 659 -4.48 -2.33 13.57
C VAL A 659 -2.99 -2.42 13.90
N LEU A 660 -2.42 -1.36 14.48
CA LEU A 660 -1.01 -1.34 14.92
C LEU A 660 -0.73 -2.43 15.98
N LYS A 661 -1.57 -2.58 17.01
CA LYS A 661 -1.36 -3.57 18.08
C LYS A 661 -1.24 -5.01 17.57
N TYR A 662 -2.08 -5.40 16.61
CA TYR A 662 -2.01 -6.74 16.02
C TYR A 662 -0.78 -6.88 15.11
N ASP A 663 -0.45 -5.85 14.31
CA ASP A 663 0.76 -5.87 13.48
C ASP A 663 2.05 -5.79 14.31
N GLU A 664 2.07 -5.22 15.52
CA GLU A 664 3.27 -5.26 16.39
C GLU A 664 3.70 -6.70 16.73
N VAL A 665 2.75 -7.63 16.86
CA VAL A 665 3.06 -9.06 17.07
C VAL A 665 3.69 -9.68 15.82
N MET A 666 3.05 -9.45 14.67
CA MET A 666 3.56 -9.94 13.37
C MET A 666 4.89 -9.30 12.98
N ASN A 667 5.12 -8.05 13.37
CA ASN A 667 6.32 -7.28 13.05
C ASN A 667 7.56 -7.81 13.79
N GLU A 668 7.44 -8.24 15.05
CA GLU A 668 8.57 -8.87 15.74
C GLU A 668 8.91 -10.24 15.14
N GLN A 669 7.90 -11.03 14.75
CA GLN A 669 8.12 -12.30 14.02
C GLN A 669 8.78 -12.05 12.65
N ARG A 670 8.23 -11.11 11.88
CA ARG A 670 8.69 -10.74 10.54
C ARG A 670 10.12 -10.22 10.53
N LYS A 671 10.53 -9.42 11.54
CA LYS A 671 11.94 -9.00 11.68
C LYS A 671 12.91 -10.16 11.74
N VAL A 672 12.57 -11.23 12.48
CA VAL A 672 13.40 -12.43 12.57
C VAL A 672 13.47 -13.10 11.20
N ILE A 673 12.33 -13.35 10.55
CA ILE A 673 12.25 -14.05 9.26
C ILE A 673 12.90 -13.25 8.12
N TYR A 674 12.76 -11.92 8.11
CA TYR A 674 13.36 -11.07 7.07
C TYR A 674 14.85 -10.88 7.28
N ALA A 675 15.33 -10.78 8.53
CA ALA A 675 16.76 -10.80 8.82
C ALA A 675 17.38 -12.16 8.43
N GLU A 676 16.68 -13.27 8.69
CA GLU A 676 17.08 -14.60 8.26
C GLU A 676 17.19 -14.69 6.74
N ARG A 677 16.13 -14.30 6.02
CA ARG A 677 16.12 -14.23 4.54
C ARG A 677 17.30 -13.41 4.01
N HIS A 678 17.53 -12.23 4.57
CA HIS A 678 18.58 -11.32 4.09
C HIS A 678 19.97 -11.94 4.20
N ARG A 679 20.29 -12.61 5.32
CA ARG A 679 21.56 -13.33 5.52
C ARG A 679 21.76 -14.45 4.49
N VAL A 680 20.70 -15.21 4.19
CA VAL A 680 20.68 -16.23 3.13
C VAL A 680 20.94 -15.60 1.75
N LEU A 681 20.31 -14.46 1.44
CA LEU A 681 20.46 -13.76 0.16
C LEU A 681 21.83 -13.08 -0.01
N GLU A 682 22.44 -12.58 1.07
CA GLU A 682 23.81 -12.02 1.10
C GLU A 682 24.90 -13.05 0.83
N GLY A 683 24.56 -14.34 0.76
CA GLY A 683 25.53 -15.40 0.51
C GLY A 683 26.36 -15.78 1.73
N GLU A 684 25.88 -15.48 2.95
CA GLU A 684 26.54 -15.88 4.20
C GLU A 684 26.79 -17.40 4.23
N ASP A 685 27.84 -17.80 4.96
CA ASP A 685 28.12 -19.21 5.22
C ASP A 685 27.17 -19.71 6.33
N LEU A 686 26.26 -20.61 5.97
CA LEU A 686 25.24 -21.13 6.88
C LEU A 686 25.70 -22.38 7.65
N ARG A 687 26.94 -22.85 7.45
CA ARG A 687 27.44 -24.12 8.02
C ARG A 687 27.19 -24.24 9.52
N GLU A 688 27.68 -23.30 10.32
CA GLU A 688 27.53 -23.33 11.78
C GLU A 688 26.06 -23.33 12.20
N GLN A 689 25.21 -22.63 11.44
CA GLN A 689 23.78 -22.57 11.69
C GLN A 689 23.09 -23.91 11.35
N ILE A 690 23.45 -24.56 10.24
CA ILE A 690 22.93 -25.88 9.88
C ILE A 690 23.41 -26.95 10.86
N GLU A 691 24.69 -26.94 11.27
CA GLU A 691 25.21 -27.83 12.31
C GLU A 691 24.41 -27.67 13.62
N HIS A 692 24.09 -26.43 14.03
CA HIS A 692 23.18 -26.18 15.15
C HIS A 692 21.74 -26.69 14.92
N MET A 693 21.19 -26.58 13.71
CA MET A 693 19.85 -27.15 13.40
C MET A 693 19.84 -28.67 13.49
N ILE A 694 20.89 -29.34 13.00
CA ILE A 694 21.05 -30.80 13.12
C ILE A 694 21.10 -31.20 14.60
N ILE A 695 21.91 -30.51 15.41
CA ILE A 695 22.03 -30.74 16.84
C ILE A 695 20.68 -30.56 17.55
N ASP A 696 19.96 -29.47 17.27
CA ASP A 696 18.66 -29.17 17.87
C ASP A 696 17.60 -30.23 17.51
N VAL A 697 17.50 -30.60 16.23
CA VAL A 697 16.50 -31.56 15.73
C VAL A 697 16.76 -32.95 16.31
N VAL A 698 18.00 -33.46 16.24
CA VAL A 698 18.34 -34.78 16.81
C VAL A 698 18.09 -34.81 18.32
N LYS A 699 18.44 -33.75 19.05
CA LYS A 699 18.15 -33.62 20.49
C LYS A 699 16.65 -33.62 20.80
N ALA A 700 15.84 -32.94 19.97
CA ALA A 700 14.39 -32.93 20.14
C ALA A 700 13.78 -34.33 19.94
N TYR A 701 14.22 -35.07 18.92
CA TYR A 701 13.77 -36.45 18.66
C TYR A 701 14.14 -37.40 19.81
N VAL A 702 15.41 -37.38 20.25
CA VAL A 702 15.85 -38.20 21.39
C VAL A 702 15.08 -37.81 22.66
N SER A 703 15.02 -36.53 23.01
CA SER A 703 14.30 -36.07 24.21
C SER A 703 12.79 -36.38 24.17
N GLY A 704 12.17 -36.49 23.00
CA GLY A 704 10.78 -36.92 22.86
C GLY A 704 10.62 -38.40 23.20
N ALA A 705 11.44 -39.25 22.57
CA ALA A 705 11.44 -40.69 22.77
C ALA A 705 11.87 -41.13 24.19
N THR A 706 12.81 -40.40 24.81
CA THR A 706 13.32 -40.71 26.16
C THR A 706 12.59 -39.94 27.28
N SER A 707 11.45 -39.30 27.00
CA SER A 707 10.75 -38.41 27.95
C SER A 707 10.07 -39.14 29.12
N GLN A 708 9.79 -40.43 28.99
CA GLN A 708 9.12 -41.27 29.99
C GLN A 708 9.75 -42.67 30.03
N GLY A 709 9.63 -43.35 31.17
CA GLY A 709 10.18 -44.70 31.36
C GLY A 709 11.69 -44.73 31.69
N TYR A 710 12.23 -45.93 31.84
CA TYR A 710 13.67 -46.20 31.91
C TYR A 710 14.21 -46.57 30.52
N ALA A 711 15.52 -46.73 30.37
CA ALA A 711 16.14 -47.07 29.07
C ALA A 711 15.57 -48.36 28.42
N GLU A 712 15.14 -49.32 29.24
CA GLU A 712 14.47 -50.56 28.80
C GLU A 712 13.03 -50.33 28.26
N ASP A 713 12.40 -49.21 28.58
CA ASP A 713 11.02 -48.86 28.19
C ASP A 713 10.97 -47.95 26.93
N TRP A 714 12.12 -47.51 26.39
CA TRP A 714 12.15 -46.58 25.25
C TRP A 714 11.85 -47.27 23.92
N ASP A 715 10.98 -46.64 23.11
CA ASP A 715 10.64 -47.11 21.76
C ASP A 715 11.74 -46.72 20.75
N HIS A 716 12.83 -47.48 20.77
CA HIS A 716 13.96 -47.32 19.87
C HIS A 716 13.59 -47.64 18.41
N GLU A 717 12.61 -48.53 18.15
CA GLU A 717 12.12 -48.79 16.79
C GLU A 717 11.45 -47.54 16.20
N GLN A 718 10.63 -46.84 16.99
CA GLN A 718 10.02 -45.57 16.58
C GLN A 718 11.08 -44.48 16.37
N LEU A 719 12.04 -44.36 17.30
CA LEU A 719 13.12 -43.37 17.21
C LEU A 719 14.01 -43.59 15.97
N TRP A 720 14.49 -44.81 15.72
CA TRP A 720 15.31 -45.12 14.53
C TRP A 720 14.51 -44.96 13.24
N THR A 721 13.22 -45.31 13.24
CA THR A 721 12.36 -45.12 12.06
C THR A 721 12.22 -43.64 11.71
N ALA A 722 12.08 -42.76 12.71
CA ALA A 722 11.99 -41.32 12.50
C ALA A 722 13.33 -40.69 12.11
N LEU A 723 14.44 -41.04 12.78
CA LEU A 723 15.76 -40.51 12.42
C LEU A 723 16.18 -40.91 11.00
N LYS A 724 15.83 -42.13 10.55
CA LYS A 724 16.07 -42.61 9.17
C LYS A 724 15.28 -41.86 8.08
N THR A 725 14.26 -41.06 8.41
CA THR A 725 13.65 -40.14 7.42
C THR A 725 14.38 -38.80 7.32
N LEU A 726 15.14 -38.43 8.35
CA LEU A 726 15.90 -37.18 8.39
C LEU A 726 17.30 -37.33 7.79
N TYR A 727 18.06 -38.34 8.21
CA TYR A 727 19.46 -38.52 7.79
C TYR A 727 19.85 -40.02 7.72
N PRO A 728 20.94 -40.37 7.00
CA PRO A 728 21.39 -41.75 6.90
C PRO A 728 22.14 -42.19 8.17
N VAL A 729 21.37 -42.53 9.22
CA VAL A 729 21.85 -43.08 10.49
C VAL A 729 22.80 -44.26 10.24
N SER A 730 24.01 -44.20 10.80
CA SER A 730 25.04 -45.24 10.63
C SER A 730 25.27 -46.12 11.87
N LEU A 731 24.68 -45.73 13.01
CA LEU A 731 24.67 -46.51 14.26
C LEU A 731 23.46 -47.47 14.31
N ASP A 732 23.69 -48.73 14.67
CA ASP A 732 22.63 -49.66 15.07
C ASP A 732 22.42 -49.62 16.60
N TRP A 733 21.18 -49.88 17.05
CA TRP A 733 20.81 -49.79 18.47
C TRP A 733 21.54 -50.81 19.36
N ASP A 734 21.79 -52.01 18.83
CA ASP A 734 22.49 -53.08 19.56
C ASP A 734 23.94 -52.67 19.91
N ASP A 735 24.64 -51.97 19.01
CA ASP A 735 26.02 -51.49 19.21
C ASP A 735 26.12 -50.47 20.35
N LEU A 736 25.05 -49.70 20.62
CA LEU A 736 25.01 -48.70 21.69
C LEU A 736 24.75 -49.31 23.08
N ILE A 737 24.17 -50.50 23.14
CA ILE A 737 23.85 -51.19 24.41
C ILE A 737 25.01 -52.09 24.88
N GLU A 738 25.91 -52.53 23.99
CA GLU A 738 27.03 -53.41 24.40
C GLU A 738 28.02 -52.76 25.40
N ASP A 739 28.13 -51.43 25.44
CA ASP A 739 29.12 -50.69 26.24
C ASP A 739 28.67 -50.26 27.66
N GLY A 740 27.37 -50.38 28.03
CA GLY A 740 26.91 -50.16 29.41
C GLY A 740 25.49 -49.61 29.59
N ASP A 741 25.21 -49.07 30.79
CA ASP A 741 23.94 -48.38 31.11
C ASP A 741 23.80 -47.11 30.25
N LEU A 742 23.03 -47.20 29.17
CA LEU A 742 22.75 -46.08 28.26
C LEU A 742 21.81 -45.06 28.92
N ASP A 743 22.23 -43.80 28.99
CA ASP A 743 21.39 -42.69 29.44
C ASP A 743 21.01 -41.76 28.26
N ALA A 744 20.03 -40.88 28.49
CA ALA A 744 19.49 -40.04 27.42
C ALA A 744 20.51 -39.01 26.91
N GLU A 745 21.50 -38.64 27.73
CA GLU A 745 22.54 -37.68 27.37
C GLU A 745 23.62 -38.33 26.48
N SER A 746 24.07 -39.54 26.84
CA SER A 746 25.00 -40.35 26.02
C SER A 746 24.38 -40.79 24.69
N LEU A 747 23.12 -41.26 24.69
CA LEU A 747 22.38 -41.56 23.46
C LEU A 747 22.25 -40.31 22.56
N SER A 748 21.89 -39.17 23.16
CA SER A 748 21.77 -37.92 22.41
C SER A 748 23.11 -37.45 21.85
N GLN A 749 24.22 -37.65 22.55
CA GLN A 749 25.53 -37.25 22.06
C GLN A 749 25.99 -38.15 20.90
N ALA A 750 25.86 -39.47 21.04
CA ALA A 750 26.22 -40.42 20.00
C ALA A 750 25.47 -40.18 18.67
N LEU A 751 24.16 -39.94 18.74
CA LEU A 751 23.34 -39.65 17.56
C LEU A 751 23.59 -38.26 16.96
N VAL A 752 24.04 -37.29 17.76
CA VAL A 752 24.48 -35.97 17.26
C VAL A 752 25.80 -36.10 16.52
N ASP A 753 26.75 -36.85 17.06
CA ASP A 753 28.06 -37.05 16.43
C ASP A 753 27.92 -37.84 15.12
N ASP A 754 27.07 -38.89 15.07
CA ASP A 754 26.73 -39.61 13.82
C ASP A 754 26.08 -38.69 12.77
N ALA A 755 25.16 -37.82 13.17
CA ALA A 755 24.51 -36.88 12.25
C ALA A 755 25.47 -35.83 11.69
N LEU A 756 26.40 -35.32 12.50
CA LEU A 756 27.45 -34.37 12.05
C LEU A 756 28.47 -35.06 11.12
N ASP A 757 28.86 -36.30 11.42
CA ASP A 757 29.70 -37.09 10.52
C ASP A 757 29.00 -37.45 9.21
N ALA A 758 27.69 -37.75 9.24
CA ALA A 758 26.87 -37.92 8.05
C ALA A 758 26.81 -36.63 7.22
N TYR A 759 26.69 -35.47 7.87
CA TYR A 759 26.68 -34.16 7.22
C TYR A 759 28.02 -33.86 6.52
N ALA A 760 29.14 -34.10 7.20
CA ALA A 760 30.47 -33.94 6.62
C ALA A 760 30.72 -34.87 5.41
N LYS A 761 30.23 -36.12 5.46
CA LYS A 761 30.24 -37.05 4.31
C LYS A 761 29.40 -36.50 3.15
N ARG A 762 28.23 -35.90 3.44
CA ARG A 762 27.31 -35.33 2.45
C ARG A 762 27.88 -34.07 1.78
N GLU A 763 28.54 -33.19 2.54
CA GLU A 763 29.27 -32.03 2.04
C GLU A 763 30.36 -32.45 1.03
N ALA A 764 31.16 -33.47 1.38
CA ALA A 764 32.19 -34.01 0.51
C ALA A 764 31.64 -34.65 -0.78
N GLU A 765 30.53 -35.41 -0.69
CA GLU A 765 29.86 -36.02 -1.85
C GLU A 765 29.39 -34.96 -2.86
N ILE A 766 28.76 -33.89 -2.38
CA ILE A 766 28.21 -32.82 -3.23
C ILE A 766 29.30 -31.99 -3.88
N ASP A 767 30.36 -31.63 -3.14
CA ASP A 767 31.48 -30.87 -3.69
C ASP A 767 32.29 -31.72 -4.71
N GLU A 768 32.41 -33.05 -4.53
CA GLU A 768 33.00 -33.96 -5.52
C GLU A 768 32.13 -34.12 -6.78
N LEU A 769 30.81 -34.20 -6.64
CA LEU A 769 29.86 -34.33 -7.76
C LEU A 769 29.85 -33.10 -8.68
N VAL A 770 29.85 -31.90 -8.10
CA VAL A 770 29.75 -30.64 -8.84
C VAL A 770 31.13 -30.17 -9.32
N GLY A 771 32.16 -30.31 -8.49
CA GLY A 771 33.55 -29.93 -8.81
C GLY A 771 33.90 -28.47 -8.54
N GLU A 772 33.08 -27.76 -7.77
CA GLU A 772 33.34 -26.40 -7.28
C GLU A 772 33.26 -26.40 -5.75
N GLU A 773 34.30 -25.91 -5.07
CA GLU A 773 34.32 -25.76 -3.60
C GLU A 773 33.14 -24.88 -3.13
N GLY A 774 32.40 -25.32 -2.11
CA GLY A 774 31.25 -24.58 -1.58
C GLY A 774 29.94 -24.81 -2.35
N SER A 775 29.83 -25.92 -3.09
CA SER A 775 28.57 -26.32 -3.73
C SER A 775 27.52 -26.70 -2.69
N MET A 776 27.94 -27.34 -1.59
CA MET A 776 27.07 -27.59 -0.43
C MET A 776 26.51 -26.28 0.18
N ARG A 777 27.33 -25.23 0.34
CA ARG A 777 26.88 -23.91 0.84
C ARG A 777 25.83 -23.24 -0.06
N ARG A 778 25.89 -23.46 -1.39
CA ARG A 778 24.83 -23.01 -2.31
C ARG A 778 23.53 -23.80 -2.11
N LEU A 779 23.63 -25.12 -1.92
CA LEU A 779 22.48 -25.97 -1.63
C LEU A 779 21.78 -25.58 -0.33
N GLU A 780 22.55 -25.32 0.74
CA GLU A 780 22.04 -24.83 2.03
C GLU A 780 21.20 -23.58 1.86
N ARG A 781 21.72 -22.56 1.18
CA ARG A 781 20.98 -21.31 0.93
C ARG A 781 19.68 -21.57 0.15
N GLN A 782 19.72 -22.39 -0.90
CA GLN A 782 18.55 -22.71 -1.70
C GLN A 782 17.48 -23.47 -0.91
N VAL A 783 17.87 -24.47 -0.11
CA VAL A 783 16.97 -25.24 0.76
C VAL A 783 16.38 -24.33 1.84
N MET A 784 17.22 -23.59 2.55
CA MET A 784 16.80 -22.66 3.61
C MET A 784 15.79 -21.64 3.10
N LEU A 785 16.07 -20.97 1.98
CA LEU A 785 15.16 -19.98 1.39
C LEU A 785 13.80 -20.60 1.02
N THR A 786 13.82 -21.77 0.38
CA THR A 786 12.60 -22.48 -0.08
C THR A 786 11.73 -22.95 1.09
N VAL A 787 12.34 -23.56 2.12
CA VAL A 787 11.62 -24.05 3.30
C VAL A 787 11.07 -22.89 4.11
N LEU A 788 11.89 -21.85 4.34
CA LEU A 788 11.49 -20.63 5.06
C LEU A 788 10.30 -19.95 4.38
N ASP A 789 10.32 -19.76 3.06
CA ASP A 789 9.23 -19.08 2.34
C ASP A 789 7.91 -19.83 2.36
N ARG A 790 7.95 -21.16 2.29
CA ARG A 790 6.72 -21.95 2.41
C ARG A 790 6.19 -21.92 3.84
N LYS A 791 7.04 -22.18 4.84
CA LYS A 791 6.65 -22.20 6.27
C LYS A 791 6.14 -20.84 6.73
N TRP A 792 6.77 -19.75 6.30
CA TRP A 792 6.32 -18.40 6.60
C TRP A 792 4.98 -18.07 5.95
N ARG A 793 4.75 -18.46 4.69
CA ARG A 793 3.44 -18.28 4.02
C ARG A 793 2.33 -19.10 4.68
N GLU A 794 2.61 -20.34 5.07
CA GLU A 794 1.69 -21.19 5.86
C GLU A 794 1.34 -20.50 7.20
N HIS A 795 2.34 -20.00 7.92
CA HIS A 795 2.14 -19.28 9.18
C HIS A 795 1.37 -17.96 9.01
N LEU A 796 1.65 -17.16 7.97
CA LEU A 796 0.88 -15.95 7.66
C LEU A 796 -0.61 -16.24 7.45
N TYR A 797 -0.91 -17.31 6.72
CA TYR A 797 -2.28 -17.78 6.50
C TYR A 797 -2.96 -18.13 7.83
N GLU A 798 -2.36 -18.98 8.66
CA GLU A 798 -2.92 -19.35 9.97
C GLU A 798 -3.09 -18.12 10.90
N MET A 799 -2.17 -17.17 10.86
CA MET A 799 -2.23 -15.95 11.66
C MET A 799 -3.38 -15.01 11.26
N ASP A 800 -3.81 -15.01 10.01
CA ASP A 800 -5.01 -14.28 9.57
C ASP A 800 -6.29 -14.92 10.15
N TYR A 801 -6.45 -16.25 10.13
CA TYR A 801 -7.59 -16.93 10.81
C TYR A 801 -7.57 -16.71 12.32
N LEU A 802 -6.39 -16.77 12.95
CA LEU A 802 -6.25 -16.50 14.38
C LEU A 802 -6.76 -15.10 14.71
N LYS A 803 -6.36 -14.09 13.93
CA LYS A 803 -6.73 -12.68 14.11
C LYS A 803 -8.24 -12.45 13.95
N GLU A 804 -8.91 -13.14 13.04
CA GLU A 804 -10.38 -13.10 12.91
C GLU A 804 -11.08 -13.81 14.08
N GLY A 805 -10.63 -15.02 14.43
CA GLY A 805 -11.26 -15.86 15.45
C GLY A 805 -11.12 -15.32 16.87
N ILE A 806 -10.00 -14.63 17.19
CA ILE A 806 -9.68 -14.20 18.55
C ILE A 806 -10.70 -13.21 19.14
N GLY A 807 -11.40 -12.45 18.29
CA GLY A 807 -12.44 -11.49 18.71
C GLY A 807 -13.57 -12.13 19.52
N MET A 808 -13.89 -13.41 19.26
CA MET A 808 -14.92 -14.13 20.02
C MET A 808 -14.49 -14.45 21.47
N ARG A 809 -13.19 -14.49 21.77
CA ARG A 809 -12.68 -14.76 23.13
C ARG A 809 -12.92 -13.61 24.11
N ALA A 810 -13.19 -12.40 23.62
CA ALA A 810 -13.61 -11.26 24.44
C ALA A 810 -14.86 -11.57 25.29
N LEU A 811 -15.72 -12.49 24.82
CA LEU A 811 -16.91 -12.95 25.55
C LEU A 811 -16.56 -13.67 26.87
N ALA A 812 -15.35 -14.22 26.99
CA ALA A 812 -14.85 -14.92 28.18
C ALA A 812 -14.06 -14.01 29.15
N GLN A 813 -14.17 -12.69 29.03
CA GLN A 813 -13.46 -11.68 29.85
C GLN A 813 -11.91 -11.75 29.78
N ARG A 814 -11.34 -12.38 28.74
CA ARG A 814 -9.91 -12.32 28.45
C ARG A 814 -9.63 -11.20 27.43
N ASP A 815 -8.44 -10.60 27.51
CA ASP A 815 -7.99 -9.62 26.51
C ASP A 815 -7.59 -10.38 25.23
N PRO A 816 -8.28 -10.15 24.08
CA PRO A 816 -7.98 -10.85 22.84
C PRO A 816 -6.54 -10.61 22.35
N LEU A 817 -5.94 -9.45 22.64
CA LEU A 817 -4.58 -9.17 22.20
C LEU A 817 -3.54 -10.04 22.93
N ILE A 818 -3.76 -10.34 24.20
CA ILE A 818 -2.85 -11.19 24.99
C ILE A 818 -2.96 -12.65 24.55
N GLU A 819 -4.18 -13.12 24.25
CA GLU A 819 -4.39 -14.47 23.72
C GLU A 819 -3.80 -14.61 22.30
N TYR A 820 -3.99 -13.60 21.43
CA TYR A 820 -3.36 -13.53 20.10
C TYR A 820 -1.82 -13.52 20.17
N GLN A 821 -1.24 -12.73 21.09
CA GLN A 821 0.20 -12.69 21.33
C GLN A 821 0.75 -14.05 21.76
N ARG A 822 0.04 -14.74 22.65
CA ARG A 822 0.46 -16.05 23.15
C ARG A 822 0.38 -17.10 22.05
N GLU A 823 -0.80 -17.30 21.45
CA GLU A 823 -1.01 -18.35 20.46
C GLU A 823 -0.20 -18.11 19.20
N GLY A 824 -0.11 -16.86 18.72
CA GLY A 824 0.72 -16.51 17.58
C GLY A 824 2.22 -16.73 17.84
N PHE A 825 2.69 -16.63 19.09
CA PHE A 825 4.07 -16.94 19.46
C PHE A 825 4.31 -18.46 19.61
N ASP A 826 3.35 -19.20 20.18
CA ASP A 826 3.41 -20.66 20.26
C ASP A 826 3.40 -21.27 18.83
N MET A 827 2.57 -20.76 17.91
CA MET A 827 2.56 -21.10 16.48
C MET A 827 3.87 -20.74 15.78
N PHE A 828 4.41 -19.54 16.02
CA PHE A 828 5.69 -19.11 15.43
C PHE A 828 6.86 -20.00 15.86
N ARG A 829 6.87 -20.48 17.11
CA ARG A 829 7.84 -21.49 17.58
C ARG A 829 7.69 -22.81 16.85
N ALA A 830 6.48 -23.36 16.78
CA ALA A 830 6.21 -24.60 16.06
C ALA A 830 6.58 -24.50 14.56
N MET A 831 6.36 -23.34 13.93
CA MET A 831 6.81 -23.06 12.57
C MET A 831 8.35 -23.06 12.47
N LEU A 832 9.07 -22.42 13.38
CA LEU A 832 10.53 -22.42 13.40
C LEU A 832 11.12 -23.81 13.64
N ASP A 833 10.55 -24.61 14.54
CA ASP A 833 11.02 -25.97 14.82
C ASP A 833 10.76 -26.88 13.60
N SER A 834 9.58 -26.79 12.97
CA SER A 834 9.27 -27.50 11.72
C SER A 834 10.14 -27.05 10.54
N LEU A 835 10.56 -25.78 10.50
CA LEU A 835 11.50 -25.25 9.50
C LEU A 835 12.88 -25.92 9.65
N LYS A 836 13.41 -26.04 10.88
CA LYS A 836 14.69 -26.71 11.14
C LYS A 836 14.65 -28.17 10.70
N GLU A 837 13.63 -28.90 11.15
CA GLU A 837 13.44 -30.32 10.85
C GLU A 837 13.39 -30.57 9.32
N GLU A 838 12.57 -29.79 8.62
CA GLU A 838 12.40 -29.96 7.18
C GLU A 838 13.62 -29.49 6.38
N ALA A 839 14.32 -28.44 6.80
CA ALA A 839 15.59 -28.03 6.19
C ALA A 839 16.66 -29.13 6.32
N VAL A 840 16.83 -29.72 7.51
CA VAL A 840 17.74 -30.85 7.75
C VAL A 840 17.35 -32.05 6.87
N GLY A 841 16.07 -32.42 6.85
CA GLY A 841 15.57 -33.52 6.02
C GLY A 841 15.81 -33.32 4.52
N PHE A 842 15.67 -32.09 4.00
CA PHE A 842 16.01 -31.80 2.60
C PHE A 842 17.52 -31.87 2.34
N LEU A 843 18.37 -31.37 3.24
CA LEU A 843 19.83 -31.34 3.01
C LEU A 843 20.45 -32.74 2.88
N PHE A 844 19.97 -33.70 3.66
CA PHE A 844 20.41 -35.08 3.56
C PHE A 844 19.80 -35.81 2.35
N ASN A 845 18.51 -35.64 2.08
CA ASN A 845 17.78 -36.51 1.14
C ASN A 845 17.61 -35.96 -0.29
N LEU A 846 17.82 -34.65 -0.52
CA LEU A 846 17.63 -34.06 -1.84
C LEU A 846 18.64 -34.61 -2.85
N GLN A 847 18.14 -35.25 -3.92
CA GLN A 847 18.98 -35.72 -5.02
C GLN A 847 19.54 -34.53 -5.82
N VAL A 848 20.86 -34.42 -5.88
CA VAL A 848 21.59 -33.41 -6.65
C VAL A 848 22.06 -34.06 -7.95
N GLU A 849 21.49 -33.63 -9.08
CA GLU A 849 21.95 -34.04 -10.41
C GLU A 849 22.90 -32.98 -10.98
N ARG A 850 24.00 -33.42 -11.59
CA ARG A 850 24.92 -32.52 -12.32
C ARG A 850 24.23 -32.10 -13.62
N ALA A 851 23.94 -30.82 -13.77
CA ALA A 851 23.37 -30.29 -15.01
C ALA A 851 24.31 -30.59 -16.19
N GLU A 852 23.82 -31.33 -17.19
CA GLU A 852 24.50 -31.38 -18.48
C GLU A 852 24.51 -29.96 -19.06
N PRO A 853 25.65 -29.46 -19.59
CA PRO A 853 25.67 -28.15 -20.22
C PRO A 853 24.71 -28.18 -21.41
N GLU A 854 23.71 -27.30 -21.42
CA GLU A 854 22.88 -27.11 -22.60
C GLU A 854 23.81 -26.84 -23.79
N THR A 855 23.77 -27.73 -24.79
CA THR A 855 24.53 -27.53 -26.01
C THR A 855 23.95 -26.31 -26.71
N VAL A 856 24.54 -25.14 -26.46
CA VAL A 856 24.28 -23.90 -27.17
C VAL A 856 24.41 -24.21 -28.65
N GLN A 857 23.28 -24.33 -29.35
CA GLN A 857 23.26 -24.41 -30.79
C GLN A 857 23.75 -23.05 -31.29
N GLN A 858 25.03 -22.97 -31.62
CA GLN A 858 25.59 -21.80 -32.28
C GLN A 858 24.73 -21.52 -33.52
N PRO A 859 24.14 -20.32 -33.66
CA PRO A 859 23.45 -19.98 -34.88
C PRO A 859 24.45 -20.06 -36.04
N GLU A 860 24.19 -20.94 -37.01
CA GLU A 860 25.03 -21.02 -38.20
C GLU A 860 25.16 -19.62 -38.82
N PRO A 861 26.36 -19.18 -39.21
CA PRO A 861 26.55 -17.85 -39.79
C PRO A 861 25.79 -17.77 -41.12
N SER A 862 24.68 -17.05 -41.10
CA SER A 862 23.87 -16.68 -42.26
C SER A 862 24.74 -15.97 -43.31
N ALA A 863 25.21 -16.75 -44.29
CA ALA A 863 26.04 -16.24 -45.36
C ALA A 863 25.20 -15.33 -46.28
N LEU A 864 25.53 -14.03 -46.29
CA LEU A 864 24.94 -13.05 -47.19
C LEU A 864 25.09 -13.48 -48.66
N PRO A 865 24.04 -13.37 -49.50
CA PRO A 865 24.11 -13.76 -50.91
C PRO A 865 24.89 -12.73 -51.75
N GLY A 866 26.22 -12.87 -51.76
CA GLY A 866 27.09 -12.24 -52.76
C GLY A 866 26.94 -12.94 -54.12
N GLY A 867 26.65 -12.18 -55.18
CA GLY A 867 26.25 -12.75 -56.48
C GLY A 867 27.36 -12.91 -57.53
N VAL A 868 26.91 -13.42 -58.69
CA VAL A 868 27.48 -13.28 -60.05
C VAL A 868 28.47 -14.37 -60.54
N THR A 869 27.97 -15.23 -61.44
CA THR A 869 28.68 -16.07 -62.46
C THR A 869 29.65 -17.17 -61.97
N SER A 870 29.80 -18.35 -62.59
CA SER A 870 29.10 -19.13 -63.64
C SER A 870 29.74 -20.55 -63.68
N ALA A 871 29.40 -21.56 -64.49
CA ALA A 871 28.48 -21.75 -65.64
C ALA A 871 28.16 -23.26 -65.82
N THR A 872 27.13 -23.60 -66.63
CA THR A 872 26.92 -24.91 -67.34
C THR A 872 26.82 -26.22 -66.51
N ALA A 873 25.98 -27.23 -66.82
CA ALA A 873 24.91 -27.41 -67.82
C ALA A 873 24.06 -28.67 -67.49
N ALA A 874 22.90 -28.81 -68.17
CA ALA A 874 22.11 -30.05 -68.43
C ALA A 874 21.56 -30.86 -67.22
N ALA A 875 20.23 -30.94 -67.03
CA ALA A 875 19.28 -31.94 -67.59
C ALA A 875 19.29 -33.31 -66.85
N ALA A 876 18.20 -34.09 -66.67
CA ALA A 876 16.76 -33.91 -66.91
C ALA A 876 15.96 -35.05 -66.19
N GLY A 877 14.62 -34.95 -66.15
CA GLY A 877 13.69 -36.07 -65.83
C GLY A 877 13.29 -36.18 -64.34
N ALA A 878 12.03 -36.14 -63.85
CA ALA A 878 10.64 -36.23 -64.35
C ALA A 878 9.90 -37.54 -64.01
N PHE A 879 8.63 -37.39 -63.57
CA PHE A 879 7.63 -38.43 -63.16
C PHE A 879 7.99 -39.22 -61.89
N GLY A 880 7.07 -39.62 -60.99
CA GLY A 880 5.60 -39.63 -60.89
C GLY A 880 5.20 -40.83 -59.97
N ASN A 881 4.01 -41.07 -59.41
CA ASN A 881 2.71 -40.39 -59.30
C ASN A 881 1.88 -41.16 -58.21
N GLN A 882 0.71 -40.65 -57.78
CA GLN A 882 -0.36 -41.35 -56.99
C GLN A 882 -0.12 -41.70 -55.50
N SER A 883 -1.11 -41.74 -54.60
CA SER A 883 -2.37 -40.96 -54.41
C SER A 883 -3.13 -41.44 -53.15
N GLU A 884 -3.58 -40.50 -52.29
CA GLU A 884 -4.78 -40.56 -51.41
C GLU A 884 -4.82 -41.67 -50.29
N ASP A 885 -5.44 -41.51 -49.11
CA ASP A 885 -6.40 -40.49 -48.65
C ASP A 885 -6.38 -40.19 -47.12
N GLU A 886 -6.78 -38.95 -46.80
CA GLU A 886 -7.43 -38.36 -45.60
C GLU A 886 -6.94 -38.48 -44.13
N GLY A 887 -6.77 -37.30 -43.49
CA GLY A 887 -6.60 -37.13 -42.03
C GLY A 887 -6.07 -35.74 -41.63
N LYS A 888 -6.93 -34.80 -41.23
CA LYS A 888 -6.58 -33.35 -41.10
C LYS A 888 -5.80 -33.00 -39.81
N HIS A 889 -4.58 -32.50 -39.96
CA HIS A 889 -3.85 -31.79 -38.90
C HIS A 889 -4.16 -30.28 -38.85
N ALA A 890 -3.93 -29.68 -37.68
CA ALA A 890 -4.18 -28.27 -37.38
C ALA A 890 -3.18 -27.31 -38.06
N ARG A 891 -3.54 -26.02 -38.10
CA ARG A 891 -2.63 -24.93 -38.50
C ARG A 891 -1.57 -24.67 -37.41
N PRO A 892 -0.32 -24.34 -37.77
CA PRO A 892 0.65 -23.83 -36.81
C PRO A 892 0.26 -22.41 -36.33
N ALA A 893 0.65 -22.09 -35.09
CA ALA A 893 0.47 -20.78 -34.48
C ALA A 893 1.42 -19.72 -35.11
N PRO A 894 1.16 -18.41 -34.93
CA PRO A 894 2.10 -17.36 -35.32
C PRO A 894 3.38 -17.43 -34.45
N PRO A 895 4.55 -17.00 -34.97
CA PRO A 895 5.76 -16.90 -34.17
C PRO A 895 5.61 -15.80 -33.10
N GLN A 896 5.93 -16.13 -31.85
CA GLN A 896 6.12 -15.14 -30.77
C GLN A 896 7.36 -14.27 -31.07
N PRO A 897 7.40 -13.01 -30.61
CA PRO A 897 8.63 -12.23 -30.62
C PRO A 897 9.69 -12.90 -29.72
N PRO A 898 10.99 -12.71 -30.00
CA PRO A 898 12.04 -13.25 -29.14
C PRO A 898 11.96 -12.59 -27.76
N ALA A 899 11.99 -13.41 -26.70
CA ALA A 899 12.23 -12.92 -25.35
C ALA A 899 13.62 -12.27 -25.30
N THR A 900 13.72 -11.15 -24.61
CA THR A 900 15.02 -10.52 -24.29
C THR A 900 15.67 -11.32 -23.18
N ASP A 901 16.86 -11.89 -23.45
CA ASP A 901 17.66 -12.57 -22.44
C ASP A 901 18.02 -11.61 -21.30
N SER A 902 17.44 -11.83 -20.13
CA SER A 902 17.96 -11.35 -18.85
C SER A 902 18.84 -12.44 -18.26
N ASP A 903 20.10 -12.12 -17.94
CA ASP A 903 21.12 -13.08 -17.50
C ASP A 903 20.61 -14.05 -16.42
N SER A 904 20.44 -15.32 -16.80
CA SER A 904 20.14 -16.40 -15.86
C SER A 904 21.40 -16.79 -15.09
N VAL A 905 21.34 -16.78 -13.77
CA VAL A 905 22.36 -17.34 -12.88
C VAL A 905 22.70 -18.79 -13.31
N PRO A 906 23.98 -19.23 -13.31
CA PRO A 906 24.38 -20.53 -13.87
C PRO A 906 23.64 -21.73 -13.25
N SER A 907 23.20 -22.65 -14.11
CA SER A 907 22.25 -23.73 -13.80
C SER A 907 22.83 -24.93 -13.02
N ALA A 908 23.83 -24.73 -12.15
CA ALA A 908 24.66 -25.81 -11.61
C ALA A 908 23.95 -26.75 -10.60
N LEU A 909 22.84 -26.32 -9.99
CA LEU A 909 22.11 -27.07 -8.95
C LEU A 909 20.59 -27.02 -9.21
N ARG A 910 20.02 -28.10 -9.76
CA ARG A 910 18.55 -28.30 -9.81
C ARG A 910 18.17 -29.53 -8.98
N GLY A 911 17.75 -29.29 -7.74
CA GLY A 911 16.98 -30.27 -6.97
C GLY A 911 15.60 -30.48 -7.57
N LYS A 912 15.21 -31.74 -7.79
CA LYS A 912 13.92 -32.12 -8.37
C LYS A 912 12.77 -31.78 -7.42
N GLY A 913 12.18 -30.60 -7.61
CA GLY A 913 11.10 -30.06 -6.75
C GLY A 913 11.37 -28.65 -6.21
N LEU A 914 12.59 -28.12 -6.33
CA LEU A 914 12.98 -26.77 -5.87
C LEU A 914 12.78 -25.66 -6.92
N GLY A 915 11.84 -25.86 -7.85
CA GLY A 915 11.57 -24.90 -8.92
C GLY A 915 10.68 -23.76 -8.44
N GLY A 916 11.27 -22.62 -8.07
CA GLY A 916 10.53 -21.38 -7.85
C GLY A 916 9.81 -20.93 -9.12
N GLY A 917 8.51 -21.17 -9.20
CA GLY A 917 7.68 -20.63 -10.28
C GLY A 917 7.50 -19.13 -10.12
N VAL A 918 7.60 -18.38 -11.23
CA VAL A 918 7.20 -16.96 -11.27
C VAL A 918 5.77 -16.86 -10.76
N GLN A 919 5.55 -16.14 -9.65
CA GLN A 919 4.24 -16.02 -9.01
C GLN A 919 3.31 -15.12 -9.84
N SER A 920 2.70 -15.68 -10.88
CA SER A 920 1.69 -14.99 -11.68
C SER A 920 0.39 -14.80 -10.89
N GLY A 921 -0.21 -13.61 -10.92
CA GLY A 921 -1.50 -13.34 -10.29
C GLY A 921 -1.44 -12.79 -8.87
N LEU A 922 -0.36 -12.10 -8.50
CA LEU A 922 -0.31 -11.33 -7.25
C LEU A 922 -1.40 -10.25 -7.24
N THR A 923 -2.01 -10.03 -6.08
CA THR A 923 -2.96 -8.95 -5.82
C THR A 923 -2.41 -8.09 -4.68
N MET A 924 -2.15 -6.82 -4.96
CA MET A 924 -1.70 -5.84 -3.99
C MET A 924 -2.91 -5.05 -3.48
N SER A 925 -3.03 -4.87 -2.17
CA SER A 925 -4.08 -4.06 -1.58
C SER A 925 -3.54 -3.14 -0.48
N GLY A 926 -4.02 -1.90 -0.45
CA GLY A 926 -3.48 -0.84 0.38
C GLY A 926 -4.46 0.31 0.59
N PRO A 927 -4.06 1.38 1.30
CA PRO A 927 -4.89 2.56 1.48
C PRO A 927 -5.07 3.33 0.16
N SER A 928 -6.28 3.84 -0.06
CA SER A 928 -6.56 4.88 -1.06
C SER A 928 -6.44 6.28 -0.45
N GLU A 929 -6.37 7.34 -1.27
CA GLU A 929 -6.30 8.74 -0.80
C GLU A 929 -7.43 9.15 0.19
N GLY A 930 -8.58 8.45 0.15
CA GLY A 930 -9.69 8.66 1.08
C GLY A 930 -9.56 7.90 2.41
N GLY A 931 -8.48 7.13 2.59
CA GLY A 931 -8.28 6.16 3.67
C GLY A 931 -9.25 4.99 3.62
N GLY A 932 -9.74 4.63 2.43
CA GLY A 932 -10.40 3.35 2.15
C GLY A 932 -9.38 2.28 1.76
N VAL A 933 -9.85 1.19 1.14
CA VAL A 933 -8.98 0.14 0.56
C VAL A 933 -9.05 0.22 -0.96
N GLU A 934 -7.90 0.15 -1.62
CA GLU A 934 -7.75 -0.02 -3.08
C GLU A 934 -6.92 -1.28 -3.36
N SER A 935 -7.11 -1.88 -4.53
CA SER A 935 -6.49 -3.14 -4.90
C SER A 935 -6.15 -3.22 -6.39
N HIS A 936 -4.92 -3.62 -6.70
CA HIS A 936 -4.41 -3.83 -8.06
C HIS A 936 -3.92 -5.27 -8.21
N SER A 937 -3.95 -5.83 -9.42
CA SER A 937 -3.47 -7.19 -9.69
C SER A 937 -2.37 -7.18 -10.73
N ASP A 938 -1.25 -7.87 -10.44
CA ASP A 938 -0.21 -8.22 -11.42
C ASP A 938 -0.70 -9.37 -12.32
N SER A 939 -1.76 -9.07 -13.07
CA SER A 939 -2.07 -9.79 -14.30
C SER A 939 -1.20 -9.19 -15.40
N ALA A 940 -0.14 -9.91 -15.81
CA ALA A 940 0.59 -9.59 -17.03
C ALA A 940 -0.39 -9.59 -18.20
N ASN A 941 -0.85 -8.40 -18.59
CA ASN A 941 -2.04 -8.25 -19.42
C ASN A 941 -1.71 -8.37 -20.91
N ASP A 942 -1.08 -9.48 -21.29
CA ASP A 942 -0.76 -9.83 -22.68
C ASP A 942 -2.02 -10.32 -23.44
N SER A 943 -3.13 -9.57 -23.29
CA SER A 943 -4.37 -9.77 -24.06
C SER A 943 -5.34 -8.58 -24.12
N ASP A 944 -4.91 -7.32 -23.97
CA ASP A 944 -5.70 -6.18 -24.53
C ASP A 944 -4.88 -5.05 -25.16
N SER A 945 -4.04 -5.41 -26.14
CA SER A 945 -3.49 -4.47 -27.10
C SER A 945 -4.28 -4.44 -28.42
N GLY A 946 -5.52 -3.93 -28.38
CA GLY A 946 -6.11 -3.30 -29.58
C GLY A 946 -7.57 -3.61 -29.95
N ALA A 947 -8.53 -3.14 -29.16
CA ALA A 947 -9.95 -3.09 -29.54
C ALA A 947 -10.44 -1.73 -30.09
N ALA A 948 -9.56 -0.85 -30.60
CA ALA A 948 -9.94 0.38 -31.31
C ALA A 948 -9.82 0.25 -32.84
N GLY A 949 -10.57 -0.69 -33.44
CA GLY A 949 -10.24 -1.18 -34.79
C GLY A 949 -11.35 -1.75 -35.67
N GLY A 950 -12.52 -1.11 -35.76
CA GLY A 950 -13.59 -1.53 -36.70
C GLY A 950 -13.05 -1.78 -38.13
N THR A 951 -13.42 -2.92 -38.73
CA THR A 951 -12.72 -3.48 -39.90
C THR A 951 -12.85 -2.59 -41.13
N ARG A 952 -11.92 -2.75 -42.09
CA ARG A 952 -11.94 -2.02 -43.37
C ARG A 952 -13.20 -2.28 -44.21
N ARG A 953 -13.92 -3.38 -43.93
CA ARG A 953 -15.21 -3.73 -44.53
C ARG A 953 -16.37 -3.00 -43.86
N GLU A 954 -16.35 -2.84 -42.54
CA GLU A 954 -17.34 -2.08 -41.77
C GLU A 954 -17.22 -0.58 -42.04
N ARG A 955 -16.00 -0.02 -42.14
CA ARG A 955 -15.80 1.38 -42.56
C ARG A 955 -16.43 1.65 -43.94
N ARG A 956 -16.20 0.77 -44.93
CA ARG A 956 -16.85 0.87 -46.26
C ARG A 956 -18.36 0.65 -46.24
N ALA A 957 -18.90 -0.08 -45.26
CA ALA A 957 -20.34 -0.23 -45.07
C ALA A 957 -20.96 1.03 -44.44
N ALA A 958 -20.31 1.63 -43.44
CA ALA A 958 -20.70 2.87 -42.80
C ALA A 958 -20.67 4.07 -43.77
N GLU A 959 -19.60 4.20 -44.57
CA GLU A 959 -19.50 5.22 -45.63
C GLU A 959 -20.63 5.09 -46.66
N ARG A 960 -20.95 3.86 -47.09
CA ARG A 960 -22.08 3.59 -48.01
C ARG A 960 -23.46 3.85 -47.37
N ALA A 961 -23.58 3.73 -46.05
CA ALA A 961 -24.80 4.03 -45.32
C ALA A 961 -25.02 5.55 -45.15
N GLN A 962 -23.97 6.30 -44.80
CA GLN A 962 -24.02 7.76 -44.67
C GLN A 962 -24.25 8.45 -46.03
N ALA A 963 -23.65 7.95 -47.11
CA ALA A 963 -23.84 8.51 -48.46
C ALA A 963 -25.29 8.41 -49.02
N LYS A 964 -26.19 7.63 -48.38
CA LYS A 964 -27.54 7.34 -48.90
C LYS A 964 -28.71 8.02 -48.18
N LYS A 965 -28.51 8.73 -47.07
CA LYS A 965 -29.62 9.33 -46.28
C LYS A 965 -29.75 10.85 -46.33
N GLY A 966 -28.93 11.55 -47.12
CA GLY A 966 -29.03 12.99 -47.32
C GLY A 966 -29.52 13.41 -48.70
N LYS A 967 -30.85 13.30 -49.01
CA LYS A 967 -31.55 14.18 -49.98
C LYS A 967 -33.07 13.99 -50.08
N LYS A 968 -33.79 15.12 -49.91
CA LYS A 968 -35.13 15.51 -50.43
C LYS A 968 -36.41 14.99 -49.74
N GLY A 969 -37.12 15.91 -49.08
CA GLY A 969 -38.60 15.99 -49.11
C GLY A 969 -39.08 16.76 -50.38
N PRO A 970 -40.23 17.47 -50.41
CA PRO A 970 -41.22 17.73 -49.34
C PRO A 970 -42.70 17.48 -49.78
N ARG A 971 -43.65 18.00 -49.00
CA ARG A 971 -45.14 17.97 -49.14
C ARG A 971 -45.79 16.66 -48.66
N ARG A 972 -46.93 16.70 -47.99
CA ARG A 972 -48.00 17.72 -48.02
C ARG A 972 -48.45 18.16 -46.63
#